data_AF-A0A2T7FDF0-F1
#
_entry.id   AF-A0A2T7FDF0-F1
#
_cell.length_a   1.000
_cell.length_b   1.000
_cell.length_c   1.000
_cell.angle_alpha   90.00
_cell.angle_beta   90.00
_cell.angle_gamma   90.00
#
_symmetry.space_group_name_H-M   'P 1'
#
loop_
_entity.id
_entity.type
_entity.pdbx_description
1 polymer ?
#
loop_
_entity_poly.entity_id
_entity_poly.type
_entity_poly.pdbx_seq_one_letter_code
_entity_poly.pdbx_strand_id
1 'polypeptide(L)'
;MTRTPTFQKKKKHDKNPSHAPLMACVNFPPPRHQTKQFSFTRDARENFPLPRFRAVPLHYHFKIEKILVIYSNRPDHDHRFQTSRRPVSSCPLPNPSRSPGRRHRSRTTGHPRRVRRKTRDAGRVSGGGAMYVVKRDGRQESVHFDKITARLKKLSYGLSAEHCDPVLVAQKVCAGVYKGVTTNQIGELAAETAAAMTASHPDYASLAGRIAVSNLHKKTMKSFSETVKVLYMHCDERSGLMAPMIADDAYEIVMKNAACLDSEINYDRDFDYDYFGFKTLERSYLLKVGGKVVERPQHMLMRVSVGIHKDDIESAVRTYHMMSQRWFTHASPTLFNAGTPRPQLSSCFLICMKDDSIEGIYDTLSECAAISKSAGGIGVSIHNIRATGSYIRGTNGTSNGIVPMLRVFNDTARYVDQGGGKRKGAFAVYLEPWHPDIFDFLDLRKNHGKEENRARDLFYALWIPDLFMERVQCNGQWSLFCPNEAPGLADCWGDEFQNLYHKYEREGKSKKVVSAQALWFDILKAQIETGTPYMLYKDTCNRKSNQQNLGTIKSSNLCTEIIEYTSPSETAVCNLASIALPRFVREKGVPIESHPAKLVGSSGSKNRYFDFDKLAEITSTVTYNLNKIIDISYYPIESARRSNMRHRPIGIGIQGLADTFILLGMPFDSPEAQQLNKDIFETIYYHALKASADLAAKEGPYETYAGSPVSKGILQPDMWNVVPSDRWNWSAIREVISQVGLRNSLLVAPMPTASTSQILGNNECFEPYTSNIYSRRVLSGEFVIVNKHLLHDLTEIGVWSPILKNKIIYEDGSVQKVTEVPDDLKAVYKTVWEIKQKTIVDMAADRGCYIDQSQSLNIHMDQPNFGKLTSLHFHAWSKGLKTGMYYLRTRAAADAIKFTVDTTLLKDKQQTSEEEDVQAKMAQMVCSLNNRDECLACGS
;
A
#
# COMPACT_ATOMS: atom_id res chain seq x y z
N MET A 1 21.89 38.67 59.20
CA MET A 1 21.34 37.75 60.23
C MET A 1 21.44 36.34 59.65
N THR A 2 22.46 35.55 60.04
CA THR A 2 22.40 34.46 61.07
C THR A 2 21.60 33.22 60.61
N ARG A 3 22.12 31.99 60.58
CA ARG A 3 23.42 31.42 61.08
C ARG A 3 23.84 30.16 60.29
N THR A 4 25.16 29.95 60.15
CA THR A 4 25.86 28.66 59.85
C THR A 4 25.98 27.78 61.12
N PRO A 5 26.42 26.48 61.12
CA PRO A 5 27.55 25.84 60.40
C PRO A 5 27.21 24.51 59.66
N THR A 6 27.89 23.99 58.62
CA THR A 6 29.30 23.65 58.32
C THR A 6 30.01 22.63 59.24
N PHE A 7 30.29 21.43 58.72
CA PHE A 7 31.55 20.70 58.98
C PHE A 7 32.02 19.90 57.74
N GLN A 8 33.27 19.44 57.73
CA GLN A 8 34.00 19.09 56.48
C GLN A 8 35.22 18.17 56.74
N LYS A 9 35.72 17.49 55.68
CA LYS A 9 37.11 16.94 55.53
C LYS A 9 37.49 15.71 56.41
N LYS A 10 38.57 14.92 56.15
CA LYS A 10 39.36 14.53 54.93
C LYS A 10 40.32 13.35 55.27
N LYS A 11 40.73 12.59 54.22
CA LYS A 11 42.05 11.94 53.96
C LYS A 11 42.80 11.16 55.08
N LYS A 12 43.21 9.93 54.74
CA LYS A 12 44.60 9.45 54.44
C LYS A 12 44.54 7.92 54.18
N HIS A 13 45.52 7.18 53.67
CA HIS A 13 46.63 7.27 52.68
C HIS A 13 47.53 6.04 52.96
N ASP A 14 48.28 5.55 51.98
CA ASP A 14 49.32 4.49 52.07
C ASP A 14 48.80 3.04 52.33
N LYS A 15 49.42 1.95 51.81
CA LYS A 15 50.66 1.81 51.01
C LYS A 15 50.63 0.57 50.07
N ASN A 16 51.48 0.60 49.05
CA ASN A 16 51.82 -0.51 48.11
C ASN A 16 52.94 -1.41 48.73
N PRO A 17 53.51 -2.51 48.13
CA PRO A 17 53.86 -2.68 46.70
C PRO A 17 53.87 -4.10 46.05
N SER A 18 54.21 -4.14 44.74
CA SER A 18 54.99 -5.19 44.01
C SER A 18 54.42 -6.62 43.81
N HIS A 19 54.75 -7.37 42.74
CA HIS A 19 55.40 -7.10 41.43
C HIS A 19 54.99 -8.20 40.41
N ALA A 20 55.00 -7.91 39.11
CA ALA A 20 54.98 -8.92 38.02
C ALA A 20 56.43 -9.32 37.61
N PRO A 21 56.67 -10.39 36.82
CA PRO A 21 56.79 -10.20 35.34
C PRO A 21 56.59 -11.43 34.40
N LEU A 22 56.44 -11.17 33.08
CA LEU A 22 56.80 -12.01 31.88
C LEU A 22 56.15 -13.41 31.68
N MET A 23 56.35 -14.13 30.54
CA MET A 23 55.97 -13.86 29.12
C MET A 23 56.12 -15.13 28.22
N ALA A 24 55.23 -15.30 27.22
CA ALA A 24 55.44 -15.95 25.90
C ALA A 24 55.47 -17.51 25.68
N CYS A 25 55.02 -17.90 24.46
CA CYS A 25 55.38 -19.06 23.59
C CYS A 25 54.76 -20.50 23.71
N VAL A 26 53.63 -20.70 23.00
CA VAL A 26 53.46 -21.55 21.76
C VAL A 26 53.69 -23.10 21.74
N ASN A 27 52.70 -23.83 21.16
CA ASN A 27 52.71 -25.06 20.30
C ASN A 27 51.90 -26.36 20.68
N PHE A 28 51.59 -27.13 19.62
CA PHE A 28 50.67 -28.30 19.41
C PHE A 28 51.36 -29.70 19.52
N PRO A 29 50.76 -30.90 19.21
CA PRO A 29 49.35 -31.36 19.01
C PRO A 29 48.90 -32.62 19.86
N PRO A 30 48.54 -33.83 19.35
CA PRO A 30 47.18 -34.42 19.49
C PRO A 30 47.12 -35.84 20.15
N PRO A 31 45.94 -36.52 20.16
CA PRO A 31 45.82 -37.76 19.36
C PRO A 31 44.41 -38.02 18.73
N ARG A 32 44.24 -39.21 18.10
CA ARG A 32 43.02 -39.68 17.37
C ARG A 32 42.44 -40.99 17.97
N HIS A 33 41.21 -41.33 17.54
CA HIS A 33 40.72 -42.65 17.05
C HIS A 33 39.56 -43.39 17.77
N GLN A 34 38.67 -43.90 16.90
CA GLN A 34 37.92 -45.17 16.92
C GLN A 34 36.72 -45.41 17.87
N THR A 35 35.53 -45.33 17.26
CA THR A 35 34.53 -46.41 17.12
C THR A 35 34.58 -47.63 18.06
N LYS A 36 33.41 -47.99 18.61
CA LYS A 36 33.04 -49.41 18.82
C LYS A 36 31.54 -49.64 18.62
N GLN A 37 31.19 -50.87 18.23
CA GLN A 37 29.83 -51.33 18.00
C GLN A 37 29.17 -51.74 19.33
N PHE A 38 27.83 -51.80 19.33
CA PHE A 38 27.14 -52.90 20.02
C PHE A 38 26.04 -53.46 19.12
N SER A 39 25.94 -54.79 19.10
CA SER A 39 24.97 -55.56 18.33
C SER A 39 24.42 -56.65 19.22
N PHE A 40 23.11 -56.84 19.23
CA PHE A 40 22.50 -58.06 19.75
C PHE A 40 21.38 -58.57 18.84
N THR A 41 21.12 -59.86 18.97
CA THR A 41 20.26 -60.70 18.14
C THR A 41 18.84 -60.80 18.77
N ARG A 42 17.83 -61.54 18.28
CA ARG A 42 17.80 -62.69 17.36
C ARG A 42 16.35 -63.01 16.86
N ASP A 43 16.26 -63.80 15.79
CA ASP A 43 15.18 -64.72 15.34
C ASP A 43 13.68 -64.38 15.56
N ALA A 44 12.94 -64.28 14.44
CA ALA A 44 11.69 -65.02 14.18
C ALA A 44 11.47 -65.19 12.65
N ARG A 45 10.65 -66.15 12.22
CA ARG A 45 10.41 -66.51 10.80
C ARG A 45 8.91 -66.50 10.50
N GLU A 46 8.47 -66.22 9.26
CA GLU A 46 8.14 -67.27 8.27
C GLU A 46 7.56 -66.79 6.91
N ASN A 47 7.82 -67.61 5.88
CA ASN A 47 7.07 -67.86 4.63
C ASN A 47 7.02 -66.85 3.47
N PHE A 48 6.87 -67.45 2.27
CA PHE A 48 7.05 -66.96 0.90
C PHE A 48 5.74 -67.23 0.10
N PRO A 49 5.42 -66.54 -1.03
CA PRO A 49 6.09 -66.83 -2.31
C PRO A 49 6.34 -65.64 -3.26
N LEU A 50 7.17 -65.88 -4.27
CA LEU A 50 7.50 -64.97 -5.39
C LEU A 50 6.52 -65.13 -6.57
N PRO A 51 6.51 -64.17 -7.50
CA PRO A 51 7.14 -64.48 -8.79
C PRO A 51 8.15 -63.43 -9.31
N ARG A 52 8.97 -63.89 -10.27
CA ARG A 52 10.10 -63.23 -10.95
C ARG A 52 9.62 -62.03 -11.82
N PHE A 53 10.44 -61.03 -12.18
CA PHE A 53 11.53 -61.19 -13.16
C PHE A 53 12.58 -60.04 -13.21
N ARG A 54 13.84 -60.46 -13.45
CA ARG A 54 14.99 -59.76 -14.08
C ARG A 54 15.13 -58.23 -13.97
N ALA A 55 16.18 -57.79 -13.28
CA ALA A 55 16.94 -56.60 -13.64
C ALA A 55 18.01 -56.92 -14.72
N VAL A 56 18.39 -55.94 -15.53
CA VAL A 56 19.59 -55.94 -16.39
C VAL A 56 20.20 -54.53 -16.36
N PRO A 57 21.51 -54.36 -16.08
CA PRO A 57 22.18 -53.06 -16.07
C PRO A 57 22.82 -52.72 -17.44
N LEU A 58 23.19 -51.45 -17.65
CA LEU A 58 24.12 -51.05 -18.72
C LEU A 58 24.85 -49.74 -18.36
N HIS A 59 26.18 -49.76 -18.47
CA HIS A 59 26.98 -48.55 -18.67
C HIS A 59 26.75 -47.99 -20.08
N TYR A 60 27.28 -46.81 -20.41
CA TYR A 60 28.31 -46.71 -21.46
C TYR A 60 29.13 -45.41 -21.36
N HIS A 61 30.29 -45.42 -22.03
CA HIS A 61 31.31 -44.37 -22.02
C HIS A 61 31.05 -43.21 -23.00
N PHE A 62 31.75 -42.09 -22.77
CA PHE A 62 32.17 -41.16 -23.82
C PHE A 62 32.80 -41.88 -25.03
N LYS A 63 32.57 -41.36 -26.24
CA LYS A 63 33.54 -41.50 -27.33
C LYS A 63 33.57 -40.24 -28.21
N ILE A 64 34.78 -39.81 -28.57
CA ILE A 64 35.06 -38.74 -29.54
C ILE A 64 36.00 -39.33 -30.59
N GLU A 65 35.67 -39.17 -31.87
CA GLU A 65 36.56 -39.30 -33.03
C GLU A 65 36.15 -38.17 -33.99
N LYS A 66 36.99 -37.14 -34.22
CA LYS A 66 38.18 -37.08 -35.13
C LYS A 66 37.74 -37.10 -36.60
N ILE A 67 38.23 -36.20 -37.45
CA ILE A 67 39.62 -36.06 -37.95
C ILE A 67 39.90 -34.55 -38.25
N LEU A 68 41.00 -33.92 -37.77
CA LEU A 68 42.34 -33.78 -38.41
C LEU A 68 42.30 -32.91 -39.70
N VAL A 69 43.17 -31.92 -40.00
CA VAL A 69 44.66 -31.86 -39.93
C VAL A 69 45.21 -30.41 -39.80
N ILE A 70 46.21 -30.24 -38.90
CA ILE A 70 47.49 -29.50 -39.00
C ILE A 70 47.66 -28.35 -40.05
N TYR A 71 48.01 -27.12 -39.62
CA TYR A 71 49.34 -26.51 -39.85
C TYR A 71 49.59 -25.22 -39.02
N SER A 72 50.83 -24.73 -39.08
CA SER A 72 51.49 -23.84 -38.10
C SER A 72 51.87 -22.47 -38.65
N ASN A 73 52.28 -21.58 -37.73
CA ASN A 73 53.19 -20.44 -37.89
C ASN A 73 52.68 -19.06 -38.34
N ARG A 74 53.31 -18.07 -37.69
CA ARG A 74 53.44 -16.62 -37.97
C ARG A 74 54.26 -16.36 -39.26
N PRO A 75 54.41 -15.13 -39.82
CA PRO A 75 54.41 -13.83 -39.11
C PRO A 75 53.85 -12.58 -39.84
N ASP A 76 53.99 -11.43 -39.16
CA ASP A 76 54.26 -10.04 -39.60
C ASP A 76 53.83 -9.58 -41.01
N HIS A 77 53.19 -8.41 -41.17
CA HIS A 77 53.93 -7.15 -41.17
C HIS A 77 53.14 -5.87 -40.76
N ASP A 78 53.91 -4.86 -40.36
CA ASP A 78 53.56 -3.45 -40.20
C ASP A 78 52.84 -2.79 -41.41
N HIS A 79 51.92 -1.85 -41.15
CA HIS A 79 52.29 -0.41 -41.10
C HIS A 79 51.16 0.52 -40.62
N ARG A 80 51.46 1.82 -40.52
CA ARG A 80 50.70 2.88 -39.81
C ARG A 80 49.91 3.83 -40.75
N PHE A 81 49.09 4.66 -40.10
CA PHE A 81 48.85 6.11 -40.36
C PHE A 81 47.54 6.63 -41.02
N GLN A 82 46.91 7.55 -40.27
CA GLN A 82 46.29 8.84 -40.66
C GLN A 82 45.01 8.94 -41.53
N THR A 83 43.94 9.43 -40.88
CA THR A 83 43.06 10.57 -41.27
C THR A 83 42.53 10.68 -42.72
N SER A 84 41.23 10.92 -42.97
CA SER A 84 40.55 12.17 -42.55
C SER A 84 39.04 12.28 -42.93
N ARG A 85 38.31 13.12 -42.17
CA ARG A 85 37.16 14.01 -42.51
C ARG A 85 36.02 13.58 -43.48
N ARG A 86 34.80 13.52 -42.90
CA ARG A 86 33.53 14.20 -43.33
C ARG A 86 32.85 13.71 -44.66
N PRO A 87 31.67 14.23 -45.03
CA PRO A 87 30.39 14.32 -44.28
C PRO A 87 29.17 13.82 -45.11
N VAL A 88 27.95 13.92 -44.57
CA VAL A 88 26.68 13.91 -45.34
C VAL A 88 25.80 15.09 -44.86
N SER A 89 25.01 15.70 -45.75
CA SER A 89 24.44 17.04 -45.54
C SER A 89 23.05 17.30 -46.18
N SER A 90 22.31 18.25 -45.58
CA SER A 90 21.39 19.23 -46.22
C SER A 90 20.20 18.74 -47.08
N CYS A 91 18.94 18.89 -46.59
CA CYS A 91 18.00 20.01 -46.85
C CYS A 91 16.80 19.59 -47.79
N PRO A 92 15.92 20.47 -48.35
CA PRO A 92 14.56 20.66 -47.79
C PRO A 92 13.37 20.63 -48.79
N LEU A 93 12.23 21.27 -48.43
CA LEU A 93 10.93 21.49 -49.13
C LEU A 93 11.05 22.43 -50.39
N PRO A 94 9.99 22.93 -51.11
CA PRO A 94 8.50 22.76 -51.04
C PRO A 94 7.67 22.75 -52.39
N ASN A 95 6.35 22.42 -52.35
CA ASN A 95 5.21 22.95 -53.18
C ASN A 95 5.29 22.96 -54.75
N PRO A 96 4.33 23.51 -55.57
CA PRO A 96 2.93 23.97 -55.37
C PRO A 96 1.87 23.34 -56.33
N SER A 97 0.66 23.94 -56.42
CA SER A 97 -0.55 23.55 -57.19
C SER A 97 -0.66 24.02 -58.66
N ARG A 98 -1.45 23.34 -59.53
CA ARG A 98 -2.59 23.89 -60.34
C ARG A 98 -3.25 22.88 -61.33
N SER A 99 -4.47 23.19 -61.78
CA SER A 99 -5.31 22.56 -62.85
C SER A 99 -5.24 23.39 -64.17
N PRO A 100 -6.03 23.21 -65.29
CA PRO A 100 -7.18 22.31 -65.60
C PRO A 100 -7.23 21.72 -67.07
N GLY A 101 -8.35 21.09 -67.53
CA GLY A 101 -8.68 21.01 -69.00
C GLY A 101 -9.62 19.88 -69.51
N ARG A 102 -10.78 20.21 -70.12
CA ARG A 102 -11.83 19.29 -70.69
C ARG A 102 -11.59 18.81 -72.15
N ARG A 103 -12.20 17.67 -72.59
CA ARG A 103 -13.36 17.59 -73.57
C ARG A 103 -13.70 16.17 -74.14
N HIS A 104 -15.01 15.84 -74.17
CA HIS A 104 -15.79 15.03 -75.19
C HIS A 104 -15.40 13.56 -75.55
N ARG A 105 -16.25 12.62 -76.03
CA ARG A 105 -17.68 12.48 -76.50
C ARG A 105 -18.03 10.94 -76.50
N SER A 106 -19.17 10.32 -76.92
CA SER A 106 -20.56 10.65 -77.34
C SER A 106 -21.41 9.34 -77.57
N ARG A 107 -22.77 9.43 -77.49
CA ARG A 107 -23.80 8.52 -78.10
C ARG A 107 -23.94 7.07 -77.57
N THR A 108 -25.09 6.35 -77.53
CA THR A 108 -26.55 6.58 -77.33
C THR A 108 -27.31 5.28 -77.69
N THR A 109 -28.08 4.72 -76.75
CA THR A 109 -29.25 3.79 -76.85
C THR A 109 -29.90 3.68 -75.45
N GLY A 110 -31.08 3.10 -75.17
CA GLY A 110 -32.15 2.49 -75.99
C GLY A 110 -33.32 2.04 -75.09
N HIS A 111 -34.51 1.71 -75.64
CA HIS A 111 -35.70 1.30 -74.87
C HIS A 111 -36.72 0.49 -75.70
N PRO A 112 -37.50 -0.43 -75.08
CA PRO A 112 -38.97 -0.32 -75.14
C PRO A 112 -39.71 -0.69 -73.82
N ARG A 113 -41.06 -0.71 -73.83
CA ARG A 113 -41.99 -0.74 -72.65
C ARG A 113 -43.07 -1.84 -72.73
N ARG A 114 -43.82 -2.03 -71.61
CA ARG A 114 -45.10 -2.79 -71.37
C ARG A 114 -44.89 -4.28 -70.97
N VAL A 115 -45.78 -5.00 -70.26
CA VAL A 115 -47.26 -4.90 -70.04
C VAL A 115 -47.70 -5.10 -68.56
N ARG A 116 -48.98 -4.78 -68.27
CA ARG A 116 -49.77 -4.69 -67.01
C ARG A 116 -49.87 -5.91 -66.05
N ARG A 117 -50.08 -5.58 -64.76
CA ARG A 117 -51.01 -6.14 -63.71
C ARG A 117 -51.42 -7.63 -63.71
N LYS A 118 -51.34 -8.22 -62.50
CA LYS A 118 -52.44 -8.96 -61.82
C LYS A 118 -52.53 -8.49 -60.34
N THR A 119 -53.58 -8.88 -59.61
CA THR A 119 -53.98 -8.30 -58.30
C THR A 119 -54.51 -9.36 -57.32
N ARG A 120 -54.64 -8.97 -56.04
CA ARG A 120 -54.97 -9.76 -54.82
C ARG A 120 -53.74 -10.45 -54.21
N ASP A 121 -53.64 -10.64 -52.89
CA ASP A 121 -54.69 -10.49 -51.86
C ASP A 121 -54.31 -9.64 -50.62
N ALA A 122 -55.30 -9.31 -49.79
CA ALA A 122 -55.19 -8.39 -48.65
C ALA A 122 -54.73 -9.09 -47.34
N GLY A 123 -53.44 -9.42 -47.25
CA GLY A 123 -52.84 -9.96 -46.02
C GLY A 123 -52.53 -8.89 -44.96
N ARG A 124 -53.02 -9.08 -43.73
CA ARG A 124 -52.62 -8.27 -42.55
C ARG A 124 -51.11 -8.46 -42.26
N VAL A 125 -50.31 -7.40 -42.35
CA VAL A 125 -48.96 -7.36 -41.75
C VAL A 125 -49.04 -6.75 -40.35
N SER A 126 -49.53 -7.55 -39.40
CA SER A 126 -49.39 -7.25 -37.97
C SER A 126 -47.99 -7.65 -37.50
N GLY A 127 -47.13 -6.66 -37.16
CA GLY A 127 -45.70 -6.93 -36.93
C GLY A 127 -44.97 -6.07 -35.89
N GLY A 128 -45.65 -5.13 -35.21
CA GLY A 128 -45.08 -4.32 -34.13
C GLY A 128 -44.86 -5.12 -32.83
N GLY A 129 -44.03 -6.17 -32.89
CA GLY A 129 -43.90 -7.16 -31.82
C GLY A 129 -43.41 -6.55 -30.50
N ALA A 130 -44.22 -6.69 -29.45
CA ALA A 130 -44.09 -6.01 -28.17
C ALA A 130 -42.70 -6.09 -27.50
N MET A 131 -42.42 -5.10 -26.65
CA MET A 131 -41.22 -5.03 -25.83
C MET A 131 -41.24 -6.12 -24.75
N TYR A 132 -40.26 -7.02 -24.81
CA TYR A 132 -40.07 -8.10 -23.84
C TYR A 132 -38.66 -8.08 -23.24
N VAL A 133 -38.55 -8.62 -22.03
CA VAL A 133 -37.31 -8.90 -21.31
C VAL A 133 -37.07 -10.40 -21.26
N VAL A 134 -35.80 -10.81 -21.13
CA VAL A 134 -35.42 -12.22 -20.92
C VAL A 134 -35.16 -12.45 -19.42
N LYS A 135 -35.97 -13.32 -18.80
CA LYS A 135 -35.77 -13.79 -17.42
C LYS A 135 -34.57 -14.74 -17.33
N ARG A 136 -34.05 -14.94 -16.12
CA ARG A 136 -32.86 -15.80 -15.89
C ARG A 136 -33.11 -17.29 -16.11
N ASP A 137 -34.36 -17.71 -16.15
CA ASP A 137 -34.83 -19.04 -16.58
C ASP A 137 -35.08 -19.12 -18.10
N GLY A 138 -34.62 -18.12 -18.87
CA GLY A 138 -34.81 -18.02 -20.32
C GLY A 138 -36.20 -17.55 -20.77
N ARG A 139 -37.18 -17.45 -19.87
CA ARG A 139 -38.55 -17.09 -20.24
C ARG A 139 -38.65 -15.63 -20.68
N GLN A 140 -39.41 -15.37 -21.73
CA GLN A 140 -39.76 -14.00 -22.15
C GLN A 140 -40.94 -13.49 -21.31
N GLU A 141 -40.88 -12.22 -20.90
CA GLU A 141 -41.99 -11.51 -20.25
C GLU A 141 -42.07 -10.09 -20.81
N SER A 142 -43.27 -9.52 -20.95
CA SER A 142 -43.45 -8.12 -21.36
C SER A 142 -42.74 -7.16 -20.40
N VAL A 143 -42.22 -6.04 -20.92
CA VAL A 143 -41.69 -4.96 -20.08
C VAL A 143 -42.84 -4.35 -19.29
N HIS A 144 -42.79 -4.45 -17.96
CA HIS A 144 -43.71 -3.77 -17.05
C HIS A 144 -42.93 -2.77 -16.18
N PHE A 145 -43.24 -1.48 -16.33
CA PHE A 145 -42.66 -0.41 -15.52
C PHE A 145 -42.83 -0.68 -14.03
N ASP A 146 -44.04 -1.06 -13.60
CA ASP A 146 -44.39 -1.26 -12.19
C ASP A 146 -43.58 -2.38 -11.52
N LYS A 147 -43.18 -3.41 -12.27
CA LYS A 147 -42.32 -4.49 -11.75
C LYS A 147 -40.88 -4.01 -11.48
N ILE A 148 -40.39 -3.03 -12.24
CA ILE A 148 -39.10 -2.37 -12.00
C ILE A 148 -39.26 -1.43 -10.79
N THR A 149 -40.23 -0.53 -10.83
CA THR A 149 -40.49 0.46 -9.78
C THR A 149 -40.75 -0.18 -8.41
N ALA A 150 -41.57 -1.23 -8.33
CA ALA A 150 -41.82 -1.97 -7.10
C ALA A 150 -40.57 -2.67 -6.55
N ARG A 151 -39.67 -3.16 -7.42
CA ARG A 151 -38.37 -3.70 -7.00
C ARG A 151 -37.50 -2.62 -6.37
N LEU A 152 -37.43 -1.42 -6.98
CA LEU A 152 -36.61 -0.33 -6.46
C LEU A 152 -37.17 0.22 -5.14
N LYS A 153 -38.50 0.40 -5.04
CA LYS A 153 -39.18 0.76 -3.78
C LYS A 153 -38.95 -0.26 -2.64
N LYS A 154 -38.82 -1.56 -2.94
CA LYS A 154 -38.46 -2.56 -1.92
C LYS A 154 -37.00 -2.45 -1.44
N LEU A 155 -36.11 -1.78 -2.18
CA LEU A 155 -34.70 -1.60 -1.81
C LEU A 155 -34.40 -0.22 -1.18
N SER A 156 -35.33 0.73 -1.25
CA SER A 156 -35.20 2.08 -0.66
C SER A 156 -35.68 2.18 0.80
N TYR A 157 -35.66 1.08 1.56
CA TYR A 157 -36.05 1.09 2.97
C TYR A 157 -35.08 1.96 3.81
N GLY A 158 -35.61 2.87 4.64
CA GLY A 158 -34.79 3.76 5.46
C GLY A 158 -33.89 4.72 4.66
N LEU A 159 -34.24 5.04 3.41
CA LEU A 159 -33.64 6.14 2.64
C LEU A 159 -34.63 7.32 2.62
N SER A 160 -34.14 8.54 2.40
CA SER A 160 -35.02 9.72 2.29
C SER A 160 -36.00 9.57 1.13
N ALA A 161 -37.30 9.53 1.45
CA ALA A 161 -38.37 9.47 0.46
C ALA A 161 -38.53 10.77 -0.36
N GLU A 162 -38.00 11.88 0.16
CA GLU A 162 -38.00 13.18 -0.51
C GLU A 162 -36.83 13.32 -1.50
N HIS A 163 -35.64 12.85 -1.12
CA HIS A 163 -34.43 13.05 -1.92
C HIS A 163 -34.03 11.83 -2.77
N CYS A 164 -34.47 10.62 -2.40
CA CYS A 164 -34.12 9.35 -3.08
C CYS A 164 -35.33 8.67 -3.74
N ASP A 165 -35.95 9.32 -4.74
CA ASP A 165 -37.08 8.75 -5.48
C ASP A 165 -36.69 7.52 -6.34
N PRO A 166 -37.25 6.32 -6.05
CA PRO A 166 -37.01 5.13 -6.87
C PRO A 166 -37.78 5.15 -8.22
N VAL A 167 -38.80 6.01 -8.38
CA VAL A 167 -39.59 6.13 -9.62
C VAL A 167 -38.78 6.85 -10.70
N LEU A 168 -38.09 7.95 -10.38
CA LEU A 168 -37.17 8.65 -11.27
C LEU A 168 -36.02 7.75 -11.76
N VAL A 169 -35.50 6.86 -10.90
CA VAL A 169 -34.54 5.82 -11.31
C VAL A 169 -35.19 4.85 -12.30
N ALA A 170 -36.40 4.35 -12.02
CA ALA A 170 -37.11 3.44 -12.92
C ALA A 170 -37.42 4.08 -14.30
N GLN A 171 -37.78 5.37 -14.33
CA GLN A 171 -38.00 6.13 -15.57
C GLN A 171 -36.74 6.18 -16.44
N LYS A 172 -35.61 6.59 -15.85
CA LYS A 172 -34.31 6.65 -16.53
C LYS A 172 -33.84 5.28 -17.02
N VAL A 173 -34.02 4.23 -16.22
CA VAL A 173 -33.72 2.84 -16.61
C VAL A 173 -34.57 2.41 -17.80
N CYS A 174 -35.88 2.69 -17.80
CA CYS A 174 -36.76 2.29 -18.90
C CYS A 174 -36.46 3.01 -20.22
N ALA A 175 -35.89 4.22 -20.18
CA ALA A 175 -35.39 4.89 -21.40
C ALA A 175 -34.19 4.17 -22.03
N GLY A 176 -33.41 3.40 -21.25
CA GLY A 176 -32.31 2.56 -21.73
C GLY A 176 -32.68 1.10 -22.03
N VAL A 177 -33.95 0.70 -21.89
CA VAL A 177 -34.41 -0.68 -22.11
C VAL A 177 -34.67 -0.95 -23.59
N TYR A 178 -33.96 -1.92 -24.15
CA TYR A 178 -34.15 -2.41 -25.52
C TYR A 178 -34.80 -3.80 -25.57
N LYS A 179 -35.37 -4.16 -26.72
CA LYS A 179 -36.09 -5.43 -26.91
C LYS A 179 -35.15 -6.64 -26.72
N GLY A 180 -35.54 -7.56 -25.84
CA GLY A 180 -34.75 -8.76 -25.53
C GLY A 180 -33.63 -8.54 -24.51
N VAL A 181 -33.53 -7.35 -23.89
CA VAL A 181 -32.60 -7.14 -22.77
C VAL A 181 -32.86 -8.13 -21.64
N THR A 182 -31.80 -8.62 -20.99
CA THR A 182 -31.97 -9.54 -19.87
C THR A 182 -32.39 -8.79 -18.60
N THR A 183 -33.18 -9.47 -17.76
CA THR A 183 -33.48 -9.07 -16.37
C THR A 183 -32.22 -8.87 -15.50
N ASN A 184 -31.07 -9.35 -15.95
CA ASN A 184 -29.78 -9.07 -15.33
C ASN A 184 -29.25 -7.68 -15.72
N GLN A 185 -29.17 -7.39 -17.02
CA GLN A 185 -28.71 -6.10 -17.54
C GLN A 185 -29.60 -4.94 -17.09
N ILE A 186 -30.92 -5.14 -16.99
CA ILE A 186 -31.83 -4.16 -16.35
C ILE A 186 -31.40 -3.86 -14.90
N GLY A 187 -30.99 -4.89 -14.16
CA GLY A 187 -30.53 -4.75 -12.79
C GLY A 187 -29.18 -4.04 -12.67
N GLU A 188 -28.27 -4.25 -13.63
CA GLU A 188 -26.97 -3.59 -13.67
C GLU A 188 -27.12 -2.12 -14.10
N LEU A 189 -27.88 -1.83 -15.16
CA LEU A 189 -28.26 -0.49 -15.59
C LEU A 189 -28.98 0.30 -14.47
N ALA A 190 -29.82 -0.35 -13.66
CA ALA A 190 -30.49 0.29 -12.53
C ALA A 190 -29.53 0.66 -11.39
N ALA A 191 -28.53 -0.17 -11.12
CA ALA A 191 -27.49 0.16 -10.14
C ALA A 191 -26.60 1.31 -10.65
N GLU A 192 -26.25 1.32 -11.93
CA GLU A 192 -25.44 2.37 -12.56
C GLU A 192 -26.20 3.70 -12.67
N THR A 193 -27.49 3.67 -13.02
CA THR A 193 -28.37 4.85 -13.05
C THR A 193 -28.50 5.48 -11.66
N ALA A 194 -28.69 4.67 -10.62
CA ALA A 194 -28.69 5.15 -9.25
C ALA A 194 -27.29 5.67 -8.84
N ALA A 195 -26.20 4.98 -9.18
CA ALA A 195 -24.85 5.43 -8.85
C ALA A 195 -24.52 6.80 -9.47
N ALA A 196 -24.98 7.07 -10.71
CA ALA A 196 -24.84 8.37 -11.35
C ALA A 196 -25.65 9.49 -10.64
N MET A 197 -26.71 9.13 -9.91
CA MET A 197 -27.52 10.04 -9.10
C MET A 197 -26.97 10.27 -7.67
N THR A 198 -25.86 9.63 -7.29
CA THR A 198 -25.14 9.92 -6.02
C THR A 198 -24.80 11.40 -5.88
N ALA A 199 -24.47 12.08 -7.00
CA ALA A 199 -24.18 13.51 -7.01
C ALA A 199 -25.43 14.42 -6.91
N SER A 200 -26.59 13.84 -6.58
CA SER A 200 -27.81 14.54 -6.17
C SER A 200 -28.10 14.34 -4.67
N HIS A 201 -27.98 13.12 -4.15
CA HIS A 201 -28.17 12.77 -2.74
C HIS A 201 -27.39 11.47 -2.40
N PRO A 202 -26.76 11.31 -1.22
CA PRO A 202 -25.88 10.16 -0.95
C PRO A 202 -26.64 8.83 -0.88
N ASP A 203 -27.93 8.85 -0.54
CA ASP A 203 -28.78 7.65 -0.52
C ASP A 203 -28.85 6.93 -1.87
N TYR A 204 -28.65 7.63 -3.00
CA TYR A 204 -28.59 6.96 -4.29
C TYR A 204 -27.38 6.02 -4.41
N ALA A 205 -26.27 6.25 -3.69
CA ALA A 205 -25.16 5.29 -3.61
C ALA A 205 -25.53 4.05 -2.78
N SER A 206 -26.31 4.24 -1.71
CA SER A 206 -26.88 3.16 -0.90
C SER A 206 -27.86 2.33 -1.73
N LEU A 207 -28.81 2.97 -2.43
CA LEU A 207 -29.75 2.32 -3.33
C LEU A 207 -29.04 1.57 -4.46
N ALA A 208 -28.02 2.18 -5.09
CA ALA A 208 -27.21 1.55 -6.12
C ALA A 208 -26.46 0.30 -5.62
N GLY A 209 -25.85 0.37 -4.44
CA GLY A 209 -25.23 -0.78 -3.77
C GLY A 209 -26.25 -1.89 -3.51
N ARG A 210 -27.40 -1.54 -2.93
CA ARG A 210 -28.49 -2.49 -2.66
C ARG A 210 -29.06 -3.14 -3.92
N ILE A 211 -29.16 -2.43 -5.04
CA ILE A 211 -29.56 -3.01 -6.33
C ILE A 211 -28.52 -4.01 -6.82
N ALA A 212 -27.22 -3.66 -6.76
CA ALA A 212 -26.12 -4.53 -7.19
C ALA A 212 -26.04 -5.81 -6.34
N VAL A 213 -26.11 -5.69 -5.01
CA VAL A 213 -26.20 -6.81 -4.06
C VAL A 213 -27.45 -7.66 -4.33
N SER A 214 -28.62 -7.04 -4.54
CA SER A 214 -29.86 -7.72 -4.91
C SER A 214 -29.78 -8.44 -6.27
N ASN A 215 -28.85 -8.06 -7.16
CA ASN A 215 -28.55 -8.82 -8.37
C ASN A 215 -27.65 -10.02 -8.05
N LEU A 216 -26.56 -9.83 -7.28
CA LEU A 216 -25.63 -10.89 -6.88
C LEU A 216 -26.33 -11.99 -6.08
N HIS A 217 -27.13 -11.66 -5.07
CA HIS A 217 -27.92 -12.59 -4.25
C HIS A 217 -28.88 -13.48 -5.04
N LYS A 218 -29.18 -13.12 -6.30
CA LYS A 218 -30.02 -13.88 -7.24
C LYS A 218 -29.21 -14.49 -8.40
N LYS A 219 -27.88 -14.46 -8.32
CA LYS A 219 -26.89 -15.19 -9.13
C LYS A 219 -26.18 -16.26 -8.28
N THR A 220 -25.98 -16.00 -6.99
CA THR A 220 -25.24 -16.87 -6.05
C THR A 220 -26.15 -17.65 -5.11
N MET A 221 -25.69 -18.82 -4.66
CA MET A 221 -26.38 -19.64 -3.66
C MET A 221 -26.49 -18.91 -2.31
N LYS A 222 -27.41 -19.32 -1.43
CA LYS A 222 -27.51 -18.75 -0.07
C LYS A 222 -26.47 -19.36 0.86
N SER A 223 -26.48 -20.69 1.04
CA SER A 223 -25.54 -21.41 1.90
C SER A 223 -24.09 -21.08 1.56
N PHE A 224 -23.29 -20.81 2.58
CA PHE A 224 -21.84 -20.69 2.54
C PHE A 224 -21.20 -22.07 2.39
N SER A 225 -21.67 -23.09 3.12
CA SER A 225 -21.11 -24.44 3.04
C SER A 225 -21.20 -25.04 1.62
N GLU A 226 -22.36 -24.99 0.96
CA GLU A 226 -22.50 -25.42 -0.44
C GLU A 226 -21.70 -24.53 -1.41
N THR A 227 -21.49 -23.25 -1.10
CA THR A 227 -20.64 -22.35 -1.92
C THR A 227 -19.16 -22.73 -1.81
N VAL A 228 -18.68 -23.02 -0.59
CA VAL A 228 -17.33 -23.55 -0.33
C VAL A 228 -17.11 -24.89 -1.02
N LYS A 229 -18.12 -25.77 -1.01
CA LYS A 229 -18.11 -27.07 -1.71
C LYS A 229 -18.01 -26.91 -3.24
N VAL A 230 -18.72 -25.96 -3.85
CA VAL A 230 -18.58 -25.62 -5.28
C VAL A 230 -17.20 -25.02 -5.61
N LEU A 231 -16.62 -24.23 -4.70
CA LEU A 231 -15.26 -23.69 -4.86
C LEU A 231 -14.16 -24.76 -4.69
N TYR A 232 -14.40 -25.77 -3.86
CA TYR A 232 -13.51 -26.91 -3.65
C TYR A 232 -13.60 -27.93 -4.79
N MET A 233 -14.81 -28.30 -5.21
CA MET A 233 -15.09 -29.20 -6.35
C MET A 233 -14.92 -28.53 -7.72
N HIS A 234 -14.15 -27.45 -7.82
CA HIS A 234 -13.88 -26.78 -9.09
C HIS A 234 -12.87 -27.58 -9.92
N CYS A 235 -13.22 -27.90 -11.16
CA CYS A 235 -12.28 -28.37 -12.19
C CYS A 235 -12.06 -27.29 -13.24
N ASP A 236 -10.86 -27.23 -13.83
CA ASP A 236 -10.63 -26.47 -15.05
C ASP A 236 -11.37 -27.12 -16.23
N GLU A 237 -12.23 -26.36 -16.90
CA GLU A 237 -13.12 -26.83 -17.98
C GLU A 237 -12.36 -27.38 -19.21
N ARG A 238 -11.06 -27.05 -19.38
CA ARG A 238 -10.27 -27.42 -20.56
C ARG A 238 -9.41 -28.67 -20.36
N SER A 239 -8.80 -28.82 -19.18
CA SER A 239 -7.98 -29.98 -18.83
C SER A 239 -8.76 -31.08 -18.09
N GLY A 240 -9.93 -30.76 -17.53
CA GLY A 240 -10.71 -31.67 -16.68
C GLY A 240 -10.09 -31.93 -15.31
N LEU A 241 -8.95 -31.28 -14.99
CA LEU A 241 -8.24 -31.47 -13.73
C LEU A 241 -8.89 -30.68 -12.61
N MET A 242 -8.86 -31.24 -11.40
CA MET A 242 -9.23 -30.55 -10.16
C MET A 242 -8.37 -29.30 -9.98
N ALA A 243 -9.03 -28.16 -9.78
CA ALA A 243 -8.45 -26.84 -9.55
C ALA A 243 -9.12 -26.18 -8.33
N PRO A 244 -9.04 -26.79 -7.13
CA PRO A 244 -9.74 -26.31 -5.94
C PRO A 244 -9.31 -24.87 -5.59
N MET A 245 -10.28 -24.03 -5.26
CA MET A 245 -10.04 -22.65 -4.77
C MET A 245 -10.07 -22.54 -3.25
N ILE A 246 -10.39 -23.62 -2.54
CA ILE A 246 -10.39 -23.75 -1.08
C ILE A 246 -9.35 -24.82 -0.70
N ALA A 247 -8.61 -24.61 0.39
CA ALA A 247 -7.68 -25.62 0.92
C ALA A 247 -8.44 -26.82 1.50
N ASP A 248 -7.84 -28.01 1.43
CA ASP A 248 -8.46 -29.26 1.92
C ASP A 248 -8.87 -29.13 3.40
N ASP A 249 -8.00 -28.58 4.24
CA ASP A 249 -8.26 -28.37 5.67
C ASP A 249 -9.40 -27.36 5.94
N ALA A 250 -9.45 -26.27 5.19
CA ALA A 250 -10.52 -25.27 5.27
C ALA A 250 -11.86 -25.84 4.77
N TYR A 251 -11.84 -26.71 3.76
CA TYR A 251 -13.04 -27.42 3.30
C TYR A 251 -13.55 -28.39 4.38
N GLU A 252 -12.68 -29.23 4.94
CA GLU A 252 -13.05 -30.17 6.01
C GLU A 252 -13.63 -29.45 7.24
N ILE A 253 -12.97 -28.38 7.72
CA ILE A 253 -13.44 -27.58 8.85
C ILE A 253 -14.79 -26.93 8.57
N VAL A 254 -15.02 -26.40 7.35
CA VAL A 254 -16.33 -25.83 6.98
C VAL A 254 -17.41 -26.92 6.88
N MET A 255 -17.13 -28.09 6.29
CA MET A 255 -18.12 -29.17 6.19
C MET A 255 -18.49 -29.73 7.57
N LYS A 256 -17.50 -29.96 8.43
CA LYS A 256 -17.65 -30.43 9.83
C LYS A 256 -18.54 -29.50 10.66
N ASN A 257 -18.49 -28.20 10.41
CA ASN A 257 -19.22 -27.16 11.16
C ASN A 257 -20.34 -26.48 10.36
N ALA A 258 -20.75 -27.07 9.22
CA ALA A 258 -21.55 -26.40 8.17
C ALA A 258 -22.83 -25.75 8.69
N ALA A 259 -23.60 -26.45 9.53
CA ALA A 259 -24.87 -25.95 10.06
C ALA A 259 -24.70 -24.68 10.94
N CYS A 260 -23.64 -24.62 11.75
CA CYS A 260 -23.31 -23.47 12.58
C CYS A 260 -22.83 -22.29 11.72
N LEU A 261 -21.88 -22.54 10.82
CA LEU A 261 -21.32 -21.50 9.95
C LEU A 261 -22.36 -20.93 8.97
N ASP A 262 -23.34 -21.72 8.51
CA ASP A 262 -24.46 -21.24 7.70
C ASP A 262 -25.51 -20.47 8.51
N SER A 263 -25.68 -20.72 9.81
CA SER A 263 -26.64 -20.00 10.67
C SER A 263 -26.13 -18.65 11.15
N GLU A 264 -24.82 -18.53 11.42
CA GLU A 264 -24.21 -17.28 11.89
C GLU A 264 -24.18 -16.16 10.83
N ILE A 265 -24.29 -16.51 9.55
CA ILE A 265 -24.14 -15.52 8.46
C ILE A 265 -25.41 -14.67 8.29
N ASN A 266 -25.27 -13.40 8.67
CA ASN A 266 -26.27 -12.37 8.41
C ASN A 266 -26.06 -11.75 7.02
N TYR A 267 -26.83 -12.23 6.04
CA TYR A 267 -26.81 -11.74 4.65
C TYR A 267 -27.32 -10.31 4.46
N ASP A 268 -28.00 -9.72 5.44
CA ASP A 268 -28.48 -8.34 5.32
C ASP A 268 -27.33 -7.33 5.41
N ARG A 269 -26.22 -7.68 6.07
CA ARG A 269 -24.95 -6.92 6.12
C ARG A 269 -24.27 -6.75 4.74
N ASP A 270 -24.71 -7.49 3.71
CA ASP A 270 -24.29 -7.21 2.32
C ASP A 270 -24.93 -5.90 1.79
N PHE A 271 -26.13 -5.51 2.25
CA PHE A 271 -26.85 -4.32 1.77
C PHE A 271 -26.34 -2.99 2.34
N ASP A 272 -25.43 -3.04 3.32
CA ASP A 272 -24.74 -1.88 3.89
C ASP A 272 -23.59 -1.37 3.00
N TYR A 273 -23.16 -2.13 1.99
CA TYR A 273 -22.09 -1.71 1.07
C TYR A 273 -22.62 -0.70 0.05
N ASP A 274 -21.94 0.44 -0.11
CA ASP A 274 -22.22 1.34 -1.22
C ASP A 274 -21.82 0.70 -2.57
N TYR A 275 -22.35 1.25 -3.65
CA TYR A 275 -22.11 0.75 -5.01
C TYR A 275 -20.62 0.55 -5.34
N PHE A 276 -19.74 1.46 -4.94
CA PHE A 276 -18.35 1.40 -5.33
C PHE A 276 -17.54 0.45 -4.45
N GLY A 277 -17.82 0.38 -3.15
CA GLY A 277 -17.24 -0.64 -2.26
C GLY A 277 -17.64 -2.04 -2.69
N PHE A 278 -18.91 -2.24 -3.02
CA PHE A 278 -19.40 -3.49 -3.62
C PHE A 278 -18.72 -3.80 -4.97
N LYS A 279 -18.56 -2.82 -5.86
CA LYS A 279 -17.90 -3.03 -7.16
C LYS A 279 -16.41 -3.34 -7.04
N THR A 280 -15.71 -2.81 -6.03
CA THR A 280 -14.34 -3.23 -5.70
C THR A 280 -14.29 -4.70 -5.29
N LEU A 281 -15.23 -5.15 -4.44
CA LEU A 281 -15.34 -6.55 -4.05
C LEU A 281 -15.67 -7.46 -5.26
N GLU A 282 -16.71 -7.14 -6.03
CA GLU A 282 -17.15 -7.88 -7.21
C GLU A 282 -16.06 -7.98 -8.28
N ARG A 283 -15.20 -6.96 -8.43
CA ARG A 283 -14.09 -6.97 -9.39
C ARG A 283 -12.99 -7.96 -8.98
N SER A 284 -12.50 -7.89 -7.74
CA SER A 284 -11.21 -8.48 -7.38
C SER A 284 -11.19 -9.44 -6.18
N TYR A 285 -12.18 -9.39 -5.27
CA TYR A 285 -12.13 -10.10 -3.98
C TYR A 285 -13.02 -11.33 -3.90
N LEU A 286 -14.21 -11.28 -4.51
CA LEU A 286 -15.16 -12.40 -4.50
C LEU A 286 -14.73 -13.47 -5.50
N LEU A 287 -14.60 -14.72 -5.03
CA LEU A 287 -14.18 -15.87 -5.85
C LEU A 287 -15.17 -16.21 -6.97
N LYS A 288 -14.63 -16.74 -8.07
CA LYS A 288 -15.32 -16.86 -9.37
C LYS A 288 -15.08 -18.22 -10.02
N VAL A 289 -16.14 -18.86 -10.52
CA VAL A 289 -16.10 -20.10 -11.31
C VAL A 289 -16.56 -19.78 -12.73
N GLY A 290 -15.82 -20.20 -13.75
CA GLY A 290 -16.15 -19.89 -15.16
C GLY A 290 -16.31 -18.38 -15.42
N GLY A 291 -15.52 -17.55 -14.75
CA GLY A 291 -15.60 -16.08 -14.78
C GLY A 291 -16.77 -15.46 -14.01
N LYS A 292 -17.73 -16.26 -13.51
CA LYS A 292 -18.92 -15.80 -12.79
C LYS A 292 -18.66 -15.78 -11.28
N VAL A 293 -19.06 -14.71 -10.59
CA VAL A 293 -18.98 -14.63 -9.13
C VAL A 293 -19.90 -15.67 -8.50
N VAL A 294 -19.36 -16.52 -7.63
CA VAL A 294 -20.14 -17.49 -6.82
C VAL A 294 -20.22 -17.08 -5.35
N GLU A 295 -19.22 -16.36 -4.87
CA GLU A 295 -19.07 -15.94 -3.47
C GLU A 295 -19.83 -14.63 -3.17
N ARG A 296 -20.55 -14.56 -2.04
CA ARG A 296 -21.11 -13.30 -1.48
C ARG A 296 -20.08 -12.58 -0.60
N PRO A 297 -20.19 -11.27 -0.33
CA PRO A 297 -19.31 -10.61 0.64
C PRO A 297 -19.30 -11.29 2.00
N GLN A 298 -20.47 -11.69 2.55
CA GLN A 298 -20.47 -12.49 3.79
C GLN A 298 -19.74 -13.83 3.68
N HIS A 299 -19.83 -14.52 2.53
CA HIS A 299 -19.12 -15.79 2.31
C HIS A 299 -17.60 -15.58 2.33
N MET A 300 -17.11 -14.52 1.68
CA MET A 300 -15.70 -14.11 1.73
C MET A 300 -15.25 -13.82 3.17
N LEU A 301 -16.05 -13.07 3.94
CA LEU A 301 -15.72 -12.74 5.33
C LEU A 301 -15.69 -13.99 6.23
N MET A 302 -16.61 -14.95 6.05
CA MET A 302 -16.59 -16.21 6.79
C MET A 302 -15.41 -17.11 6.36
N ARG A 303 -15.13 -17.22 5.05
CA ARG A 303 -13.93 -17.92 4.54
C ARG A 303 -12.65 -17.34 5.12
N VAL A 304 -12.51 -16.02 5.19
CA VAL A 304 -11.34 -15.37 5.78
C VAL A 304 -11.24 -15.69 7.27
N SER A 305 -12.37 -15.67 7.99
CA SER A 305 -12.40 -15.94 9.43
C SER A 305 -12.05 -17.39 9.77
N VAL A 306 -12.67 -18.37 9.10
CA VAL A 306 -12.30 -19.80 9.24
C VAL A 306 -10.88 -20.05 8.72
N GLY A 307 -10.47 -19.35 7.66
CA GLY A 307 -9.10 -19.40 7.14
C GLY A 307 -8.03 -18.95 8.14
N ILE A 308 -8.35 -17.98 9.01
CA ILE A 308 -7.46 -17.47 10.07
C ILE A 308 -7.51 -18.34 11.33
N HIS A 309 -8.70 -18.76 11.77
CA HIS A 309 -8.88 -19.40 13.07
C HIS A 309 -8.90 -20.94 13.03
N LYS A 310 -9.12 -21.56 11.86
CA LYS A 310 -9.21 -23.02 11.66
C LYS A 310 -10.27 -23.63 12.59
N ASP A 311 -9.95 -24.65 13.39
CA ASP A 311 -10.90 -25.31 14.31
C ASP A 311 -11.39 -24.42 15.47
N ASP A 312 -10.81 -23.23 15.70
CA ASP A 312 -11.31 -22.24 16.67
C ASP A 312 -12.52 -21.48 16.08
N ILE A 313 -13.65 -22.20 16.02
CA ILE A 313 -14.91 -21.70 15.44
C ILE A 313 -15.47 -20.52 16.25
N GLU A 314 -15.26 -20.47 17.57
CA GLU A 314 -15.71 -19.33 18.40
C GLU A 314 -15.04 -18.03 17.95
N SER A 315 -13.71 -18.04 17.80
CA SER A 315 -12.99 -16.86 17.32
C SER A 315 -13.21 -16.60 15.82
N ALA A 316 -13.49 -17.64 15.02
CA ALA A 316 -13.92 -17.46 13.63
C ALA A 316 -15.25 -16.69 13.55
N VAL A 317 -16.27 -17.06 14.34
CA VAL A 317 -17.57 -16.38 14.37
C VAL A 317 -17.44 -14.96 14.93
N ARG A 318 -16.65 -14.77 16.00
CA ARG A 318 -16.32 -13.45 16.57
C ARG A 318 -15.67 -12.52 15.51
N THR A 319 -14.66 -13.01 14.81
CA THR A 319 -13.97 -12.29 13.72
C THR A 319 -14.92 -12.00 12.55
N TYR A 320 -15.71 -12.98 12.11
CA TYR A 320 -16.71 -12.79 11.05
C TYR A 320 -17.70 -11.68 11.41
N HIS A 321 -18.24 -11.69 12.63
CA HIS A 321 -19.14 -10.64 13.10
C HIS A 321 -18.47 -9.27 13.14
N MET A 322 -17.25 -9.17 13.68
CA MET A 322 -16.54 -7.88 13.75
C MET A 322 -16.22 -7.30 12.37
N MET A 323 -15.78 -8.13 11.42
CA MET A 323 -15.47 -7.71 10.05
C MET A 323 -16.74 -7.38 9.26
N SER A 324 -17.84 -8.13 9.40
CA SER A 324 -19.11 -7.85 8.73
C SER A 324 -19.84 -6.63 9.28
N GLN A 325 -19.67 -6.32 10.57
CA GLN A 325 -20.07 -5.05 11.21
C GLN A 325 -19.07 -3.89 10.96
N ARG A 326 -17.97 -4.18 10.25
CA ARG A 326 -16.98 -3.23 9.71
C ARG A 326 -16.10 -2.53 10.75
N TRP A 327 -15.92 -3.12 11.93
CA TRP A 327 -15.04 -2.57 12.98
C TRP A 327 -13.58 -2.50 12.54
N PHE A 328 -13.15 -3.49 11.75
CA PHE A 328 -11.84 -3.54 11.10
C PHE A 328 -11.92 -4.34 9.80
N THR A 329 -10.83 -4.34 9.04
CA THR A 329 -10.64 -5.30 7.94
C THR A 329 -9.16 -5.66 7.78
N HIS A 330 -8.88 -6.92 7.49
CA HIS A 330 -7.53 -7.39 7.13
C HIS A 330 -7.10 -6.85 5.76
N ALA A 331 -5.80 -6.83 5.50
CA ALA A 331 -5.27 -6.36 4.22
C ALA A 331 -5.63 -7.28 3.04
N SER A 332 -5.50 -6.75 1.81
CA SER A 332 -6.01 -7.42 0.60
C SER A 332 -5.50 -8.86 0.40
N PRO A 333 -4.22 -9.21 0.61
CA PRO A 333 -3.76 -10.59 0.43
C PRO A 333 -4.45 -11.57 1.38
N THR A 334 -4.70 -11.15 2.63
CA THR A 334 -5.50 -11.94 3.58
C THR A 334 -6.92 -12.18 3.06
N LEU A 335 -7.59 -11.15 2.54
CA LEU A 335 -8.94 -11.26 1.97
C LEU A 335 -8.98 -12.16 0.71
N PHE A 336 -7.95 -12.08 -0.13
CA PHE A 336 -7.81 -12.90 -1.34
C PHE A 336 -7.53 -14.37 -1.02
N ASN A 337 -6.63 -14.64 -0.07
CA ASN A 337 -5.93 -15.92 0.03
C ASN A 337 -6.24 -16.72 1.31
N ALA A 338 -6.86 -16.14 2.34
CA ALA A 338 -7.29 -16.91 3.51
C ALA A 338 -8.31 -18.00 3.11
N GLY A 339 -8.07 -19.22 3.58
CA GLY A 339 -8.85 -20.40 3.23
C GLY A 339 -8.57 -21.02 1.84
N THR A 340 -7.64 -20.50 1.04
CA THR A 340 -7.28 -21.07 -0.28
C THR A 340 -6.03 -21.97 -0.20
N PRO A 341 -5.74 -22.85 -1.19
CA PRO A 341 -4.69 -23.88 -1.08
C PRO A 341 -3.25 -23.38 -0.90
N ARG A 342 -2.96 -22.10 -1.12
CA ARG A 342 -1.66 -21.48 -0.82
C ARG A 342 -1.90 -20.12 -0.17
N PRO A 343 -2.20 -20.09 1.14
CA PRO A 343 -2.68 -18.91 1.84
C PRO A 343 -1.52 -17.94 2.13
N GLN A 344 -1.00 -17.24 1.12
CA GLN A 344 -0.05 -16.15 1.35
C GLN A 344 -0.83 -14.93 1.84
N LEU A 345 -0.71 -14.58 3.13
CA LEU A 345 -1.60 -13.59 3.78
C LEU A 345 -0.93 -12.23 4.06
N SER A 346 0.40 -12.21 4.08
CA SER A 346 1.24 -11.03 4.40
C SER A 346 1.29 -10.03 3.23
N SER A 347 1.45 -8.73 3.50
CA SER A 347 1.27 -7.68 2.48
C SER A 347 2.54 -7.11 1.87
N CYS A 348 3.62 -7.05 2.66
CA CYS A 348 4.91 -6.52 2.21
C CYS A 348 6.07 -7.35 2.73
N PHE A 349 7.17 -7.31 2.00
CA PHE A 349 8.43 -7.96 2.32
C PHE A 349 9.57 -6.94 2.27
N LEU A 350 10.53 -7.04 3.17
CA LEU A 350 11.74 -6.21 3.18
C LEU A 350 12.95 -7.13 2.98
N ILE A 351 13.77 -6.82 1.99
CA ILE A 351 14.94 -7.63 1.62
C ILE A 351 16.18 -6.73 1.67
N CYS A 352 17.27 -7.17 2.30
CA CYS A 352 18.56 -6.57 2.04
C CYS A 352 19.27 -7.36 0.92
N MET A 353 19.90 -6.64 -0.01
CA MET A 353 20.77 -7.23 -1.02
C MET A 353 21.83 -8.12 -0.37
N LYS A 354 21.86 -9.42 -0.71
CA LYS A 354 22.62 -10.42 0.07
C LYS A 354 24.12 -10.17 0.12
N ASP A 355 24.72 -9.79 -1.02
CA ASP A 355 26.17 -9.59 -1.18
C ASP A 355 26.46 -8.72 -2.42
N ASP A 356 27.66 -8.13 -2.47
CA ASP A 356 28.20 -7.32 -3.58
C ASP A 356 28.85 -8.21 -4.65
N SER A 357 28.09 -9.21 -5.09
CA SER A 357 28.47 -10.24 -6.07
C SER A 357 27.33 -10.49 -7.07
N ILE A 358 27.63 -11.08 -8.23
CA ILE A 358 26.59 -11.40 -9.23
C ILE A 358 25.64 -12.46 -8.65
N GLU A 359 26.19 -13.41 -7.92
CA GLU A 359 25.49 -14.44 -7.17
C GLU A 359 24.52 -13.80 -6.16
N GLY A 360 24.99 -12.91 -5.28
CA GLY A 360 24.15 -12.20 -4.31
C GLY A 360 23.05 -11.34 -4.95
N ILE A 361 23.35 -10.69 -6.07
CA ILE A 361 22.41 -9.88 -6.85
C ILE A 361 21.30 -10.74 -7.46
N TYR A 362 21.65 -11.86 -8.12
CA TYR A 362 20.67 -12.72 -8.78
C TYR A 362 19.87 -13.58 -7.79
N ASP A 363 20.44 -13.96 -6.65
CA ASP A 363 19.71 -14.55 -5.52
C ASP A 363 18.65 -13.58 -4.98
N THR A 364 19.04 -12.32 -4.76
CA THR A 364 18.13 -11.25 -4.29
C THR A 364 17.00 -11.02 -5.30
N LEU A 365 17.33 -11.01 -6.59
CA LEU A 365 16.36 -10.90 -7.69
C LEU A 365 15.41 -12.10 -7.75
N SER A 366 15.91 -13.32 -7.49
CA SER A 366 15.11 -14.54 -7.43
C SER A 366 14.10 -14.52 -6.27
N GLU A 367 14.52 -14.07 -5.08
CA GLU A 367 13.62 -13.85 -3.94
C GLU A 367 12.57 -12.76 -4.26
N CYS A 368 12.96 -11.67 -4.94
CA CYS A 368 12.01 -10.65 -5.41
C CYS A 368 10.97 -11.21 -6.40
N ALA A 369 11.40 -12.05 -7.35
CA ALA A 369 10.50 -12.67 -8.32
C ALA A 369 9.53 -13.67 -7.64
N ALA A 370 10.02 -14.46 -6.69
CA ALA A 370 9.20 -15.39 -5.90
C ALA A 370 8.12 -14.65 -5.08
N ILE A 371 8.47 -13.52 -4.45
CA ILE A 371 7.53 -12.68 -3.71
C ILE A 371 6.51 -11.99 -4.63
N SER A 372 6.95 -11.38 -5.74
CA SER A 372 6.03 -10.67 -6.66
C SER A 372 5.01 -11.63 -7.28
N LYS A 373 5.43 -12.86 -7.61
CA LYS A 373 4.55 -13.93 -8.10
C LYS A 373 3.39 -14.21 -7.14
N SER A 374 3.64 -14.09 -5.83
CA SER A 374 2.65 -14.25 -4.76
C SER A 374 1.92 -12.95 -4.37
N ALA A 375 2.07 -11.87 -5.14
CA ALA A 375 1.44 -10.57 -4.93
C ALA A 375 1.90 -9.75 -3.70
N GLY A 376 3.11 -10.02 -3.19
CA GLY A 376 3.74 -9.18 -2.17
C GLY A 376 4.35 -7.90 -2.77
N GLY A 377 4.21 -6.77 -2.07
CA GLY A 377 5.02 -5.56 -2.33
C GLY A 377 6.40 -5.66 -1.68
N ILE A 378 7.44 -5.06 -2.28
CA ILE A 378 8.83 -5.24 -1.82
C ILE A 378 9.50 -3.91 -1.50
N GLY A 379 10.22 -3.85 -0.37
CA GLY A 379 11.30 -2.88 -0.14
C GLY A 379 12.66 -3.57 -0.24
N VAL A 380 13.62 -3.01 -0.99
CA VAL A 380 14.96 -3.59 -1.17
C VAL A 380 16.07 -2.59 -0.85
N SER A 381 16.95 -2.89 0.10
CA SER A 381 18.13 -2.07 0.40
C SER A 381 19.33 -2.50 -0.46
N ILE A 382 19.97 -1.55 -1.15
CA ILE A 382 21.09 -1.83 -2.08
C ILE A 382 22.42 -1.15 -1.67
N HIS A 383 22.50 -0.60 -0.45
CA HIS A 383 23.60 0.22 0.06
C HIS A 383 25.01 -0.41 -0.03
N ASN A 384 25.07 -1.74 -0.12
CA ASN A 384 26.30 -2.53 -0.19
C ASN A 384 26.83 -2.76 -1.61
N ILE A 385 26.04 -2.50 -2.66
CA ILE A 385 26.49 -2.69 -4.05
C ILE A 385 27.52 -1.64 -4.45
N ARG A 386 28.63 -2.05 -5.06
CA ARG A 386 29.72 -1.15 -5.47
C ARG A 386 29.29 -0.19 -6.58
N ALA A 387 29.54 1.09 -6.34
CA ALA A 387 29.27 2.18 -7.27
C ALA A 387 30.03 2.08 -8.60
N THR A 388 29.65 2.91 -9.57
CA THR A 388 30.29 3.03 -10.89
C THR A 388 31.81 3.24 -10.77
N GLY A 389 32.58 2.64 -11.68
CA GLY A 389 34.04 2.75 -11.74
C GLY A 389 34.80 1.99 -10.64
N SER A 390 34.11 1.26 -9.75
CA SER A 390 34.75 0.49 -8.66
C SER A 390 35.41 -0.80 -9.18
N TYR A 391 36.58 -1.13 -8.65
CA TYR A 391 37.38 -2.27 -9.14
C TYR A 391 36.73 -3.64 -8.88
N ILE A 392 36.83 -4.56 -9.84
CA ILE A 392 36.33 -5.94 -9.74
C ILE A 392 37.53 -6.91 -9.69
N ARG A 393 37.87 -7.36 -8.48
CA ARG A 393 39.08 -8.17 -8.20
C ARG A 393 39.19 -9.47 -9.01
N GLY A 394 38.06 -10.06 -9.44
CA GLY A 394 38.04 -11.33 -10.19
C GLY A 394 38.15 -11.18 -11.72
N THR A 395 37.70 -10.05 -12.30
CA THR A 395 37.68 -9.85 -13.76
C THR A 395 38.69 -8.80 -14.25
N ASN A 396 39.40 -8.14 -13.33
CA ASN A 396 40.27 -6.99 -13.61
C ASN A 396 39.54 -5.82 -14.32
N GLY A 397 38.22 -5.76 -14.18
CA GLY A 397 37.35 -4.72 -14.76
C GLY A 397 36.87 -3.70 -13.74
N THR A 398 36.05 -2.76 -14.21
CA THR A 398 35.33 -1.77 -13.39
C THR A 398 33.83 -2.05 -13.37
N SER A 399 33.18 -1.68 -12.26
CA SER A 399 31.73 -1.77 -12.09
C SER A 399 31.00 -0.72 -12.94
N ASN A 400 29.86 -1.11 -13.51
CA ASN A 400 28.91 -0.21 -14.17
C ASN A 400 27.90 0.44 -13.20
N GLY A 401 28.09 0.24 -11.89
CA GLY A 401 27.26 0.83 -10.84
C GLY A 401 25.87 0.21 -10.70
N ILE A 402 25.02 0.87 -9.92
CA ILE A 402 23.67 0.36 -9.59
C ILE A 402 22.67 0.49 -10.75
N VAL A 403 22.88 1.41 -11.71
CA VAL A 403 21.89 1.73 -12.76
C VAL A 403 21.56 0.53 -13.66
N PRO A 404 22.52 -0.24 -14.22
CA PRO A 404 22.21 -1.42 -15.03
C PRO A 404 21.59 -2.55 -14.21
N MET A 405 22.01 -2.75 -12.96
CA MET A 405 21.40 -3.71 -12.05
C MET A 405 19.93 -3.39 -11.84
N LEU A 406 19.61 -2.14 -11.52
CA LEU A 406 18.22 -1.71 -11.26
C LEU A 406 17.32 -1.81 -12.49
N ARG A 407 17.87 -1.78 -13.72
CA ARG A 407 17.09 -2.09 -14.93
C ARG A 407 16.68 -3.57 -15.01
N VAL A 408 17.51 -4.50 -14.54
CA VAL A 408 17.13 -5.93 -14.43
C VAL A 408 16.02 -6.12 -13.39
N PHE A 409 16.08 -5.40 -12.26
CA PHE A 409 15.00 -5.39 -11.27
C PHE A 409 13.70 -4.75 -11.83
N ASN A 410 13.80 -3.68 -12.61
CA ASN A 410 12.66 -3.03 -13.27
C ASN A 410 11.94 -3.99 -14.22
N ASP A 411 12.68 -4.61 -15.15
CA ASP A 411 12.07 -5.50 -16.12
C ASP A 411 11.58 -6.82 -15.49
N THR A 412 12.15 -7.24 -14.36
CA THR A 412 11.60 -8.32 -13.52
C THR A 412 10.28 -7.91 -12.86
N ALA A 413 10.16 -6.68 -12.33
CA ALA A 413 8.91 -6.18 -11.77
C ALA A 413 7.78 -6.09 -12.82
N ARG A 414 8.13 -5.78 -14.08
CA ARG A 414 7.21 -5.78 -15.23
C ARG A 414 6.83 -7.19 -15.70
N TYR A 415 7.79 -8.12 -15.69
CA TYR A 415 7.57 -9.51 -16.11
C TYR A 415 6.71 -10.28 -15.10
N VAL A 416 6.94 -10.11 -13.80
CA VAL A 416 6.20 -10.79 -12.73
C VAL A 416 5.00 -9.96 -12.26
N ASP A 417 4.10 -9.67 -13.21
CA ASP A 417 2.79 -9.05 -12.97
C ASP A 417 1.89 -9.99 -12.15
N GLN A 418 1.32 -9.50 -11.05
CA GLN A 418 0.97 -10.33 -9.90
C GLN A 418 -0.35 -11.08 -10.11
N GLY A 419 -0.33 -12.39 -9.89
CA GLY A 419 -1.54 -13.22 -9.82
C GLY A 419 -2.42 -13.22 -11.07
N GLY A 420 -1.83 -13.00 -12.26
CA GLY A 420 -2.55 -12.92 -13.53
C GLY A 420 -3.12 -11.53 -13.83
N GLY A 421 -2.36 -10.47 -13.57
CA GLY A 421 -2.79 -9.09 -13.79
C GLY A 421 -3.76 -8.56 -12.73
N LYS A 422 -3.77 -9.14 -11.52
CA LYS A 422 -4.56 -8.62 -10.39
C LYS A 422 -3.97 -7.31 -9.84
N ARG A 423 -2.64 -7.19 -9.83
CA ARG A 423 -1.84 -6.03 -9.40
C ARG A 423 -0.50 -6.05 -10.12
N LYS A 424 0.06 -4.91 -10.51
CA LYS A 424 1.44 -4.83 -11.02
C LYS A 424 2.47 -5.19 -9.96
N GLY A 425 3.58 -5.79 -10.35
CA GLY A 425 4.77 -5.89 -9.51
C GLY A 425 5.29 -4.50 -9.14
N ALA A 426 5.71 -4.30 -7.89
CA ALA A 426 6.12 -2.99 -7.37
C ALA A 426 7.18 -3.15 -6.28
N PHE A 427 8.39 -2.64 -6.55
CA PHE A 427 9.52 -2.65 -5.60
C PHE A 427 9.93 -1.20 -5.29
N ALA A 428 10.15 -0.87 -4.02
CA ALA A 428 10.82 0.35 -3.58
C ALA A 428 12.29 0.06 -3.28
N VAL A 429 13.19 0.77 -3.96
CA VAL A 429 14.63 0.65 -3.79
C VAL A 429 15.11 1.70 -2.78
N TYR A 430 15.85 1.27 -1.78
CA TYR A 430 16.42 2.10 -0.72
C TYR A 430 17.91 2.29 -0.93
N LEU A 431 18.36 3.56 -0.90
CA LEU A 431 19.77 3.96 -0.99
C LEU A 431 20.12 5.01 0.07
N GLU A 432 21.28 4.90 0.72
CA GLU A 432 21.80 5.95 1.60
C GLU A 432 22.49 7.07 0.80
N PRO A 433 22.34 8.36 1.17
CA PRO A 433 22.77 9.49 0.35
C PRO A 433 24.30 9.66 0.22
N TRP A 434 25.13 8.85 0.90
CA TRP A 434 26.59 8.82 0.71
C TRP A 434 27.03 7.94 -0.46
N HIS A 435 26.14 7.21 -1.13
CA HIS A 435 26.52 6.35 -2.25
C HIS A 435 26.91 7.18 -3.50
N PRO A 436 28.05 6.90 -4.20
CA PRO A 436 28.49 7.71 -5.33
C PRO A 436 27.51 7.80 -6.51
N ASP A 437 26.73 6.75 -6.77
CA ASP A 437 25.72 6.73 -7.84
C ASP A 437 24.40 7.46 -7.44
N ILE A 438 24.36 8.18 -6.31
CA ILE A 438 23.13 8.82 -5.78
C ILE A 438 22.49 9.81 -6.77
N PHE A 439 23.28 10.52 -7.57
CA PHE A 439 22.74 11.48 -8.54
C PHE A 439 22.00 10.78 -9.69
N ASP A 440 22.55 9.67 -10.22
CA ASP A 440 21.86 8.86 -11.23
C ASP A 440 20.63 8.15 -10.64
N PHE A 441 20.68 7.72 -9.38
CA PHE A 441 19.54 7.12 -8.66
C PHE A 441 18.33 8.05 -8.58
N LEU A 442 18.55 9.34 -8.28
CA LEU A 442 17.52 10.39 -8.29
C LEU A 442 16.93 10.66 -9.68
N ASP A 443 17.62 10.21 -10.74
CA ASP A 443 17.26 10.43 -12.13
C ASP A 443 16.45 9.26 -12.74
N LEU A 444 16.55 8.05 -12.18
CA LEU A 444 15.99 6.80 -12.72
C LEU A 444 14.50 6.84 -13.07
N ARG A 445 13.68 7.60 -12.33
CA ARG A 445 12.22 7.70 -12.51
C ARG A 445 11.79 8.87 -13.41
N LYS A 446 12.69 9.79 -13.78
CA LYS A 446 12.34 11.00 -14.55
C LYS A 446 11.84 10.64 -15.95
N ASN A 447 10.86 11.40 -16.44
CA ASN A 447 10.25 11.14 -17.74
C ASN A 447 11.21 11.48 -18.90
N HIS A 448 12.04 12.51 -18.76
CA HIS A 448 13.08 12.89 -19.72
C HIS A 448 14.41 12.18 -19.45
N GLY A 449 15.36 12.30 -20.40
CA GLY A 449 16.70 11.71 -20.34
C GLY A 449 16.89 10.49 -21.23
N LYS A 450 17.98 9.75 -21.00
CA LYS A 450 18.33 8.52 -21.76
C LYS A 450 17.62 7.30 -21.20
N GLU A 451 16.89 6.56 -22.02
CA GLU A 451 16.19 5.33 -21.62
C GLU A 451 17.13 4.26 -21.03
N GLU A 452 18.41 4.25 -21.44
CA GLU A 452 19.40 3.32 -20.90
C GLU A 452 19.69 3.54 -19.40
N ASN A 453 19.36 4.74 -18.89
CA ASN A 453 19.53 5.20 -17.52
C ASN A 453 18.17 5.43 -16.82
N ARG A 454 17.13 4.66 -17.17
CA ARG A 454 15.77 4.78 -16.58
C ARG A 454 15.21 3.43 -16.14
N ALA A 455 14.42 3.46 -15.07
CA ALA A 455 13.77 2.31 -14.45
C ALA A 455 12.48 2.80 -13.75
N ARG A 456 11.47 3.15 -14.55
CA ARG A 456 10.29 3.91 -14.08
C ARG A 456 9.20 3.06 -13.40
N ASP A 457 9.25 1.74 -13.53
CA ASP A 457 8.34 0.82 -12.84
C ASP A 457 8.78 0.55 -11.38
N LEU A 458 10.04 0.88 -11.05
CA LEU A 458 10.55 0.90 -9.68
C LEU A 458 10.23 2.22 -8.96
N PHE A 459 10.10 2.13 -7.64
CA PHE A 459 9.98 3.26 -6.73
C PHE A 459 11.30 3.48 -5.99
N TYR A 460 11.53 4.70 -5.50
CA TYR A 460 12.82 5.11 -4.95
C TYR A 460 12.65 5.76 -3.58
N ALA A 461 13.57 5.45 -2.67
CA ALA A 461 13.55 5.92 -1.29
C ALA A 461 14.96 6.21 -0.80
N LEU A 462 15.09 7.27 0.01
CA LEU A 462 16.34 7.60 0.68
C LEU A 462 16.31 7.11 2.12
N TRP A 463 17.40 6.47 2.53
CA TRP A 463 17.65 6.04 3.91
C TRP A 463 18.68 7.00 4.52
N ILE A 464 18.20 8.05 5.18
CA ILE A 464 18.96 9.27 5.45
C ILE A 464 19.54 9.24 6.88
N PRO A 465 20.87 9.28 7.08
CA PRO A 465 21.46 9.50 8.40
C PRO A 465 21.28 10.96 8.84
N ASP A 466 21.16 11.19 10.15
CA ASP A 466 21.01 12.51 10.78
C ASP A 466 22.16 13.45 10.34
N LEU A 467 23.38 12.90 10.21
CA LEU A 467 24.57 13.63 9.74
C LEU A 467 24.40 14.27 8.36
N PHE A 468 23.61 13.69 7.45
CA PHE A 468 23.35 14.32 6.15
C PHE A 468 22.50 15.58 6.32
N MET A 469 21.45 15.51 7.13
CA MET A 469 20.57 16.66 7.44
C MET A 469 21.36 17.76 8.16
N GLU A 470 22.23 17.40 9.10
CA GLU A 470 23.16 18.32 9.76
C GLU A 470 24.10 19.01 8.76
N ARG A 471 24.75 18.25 7.86
CA ARG A 471 25.65 18.78 6.82
C ARG A 471 24.90 19.68 5.83
N VAL A 472 23.64 19.39 5.48
CA VAL A 472 22.79 20.27 4.67
C VAL A 472 22.48 21.58 5.42
N GLN A 473 22.10 21.49 6.69
CA GLN A 473 21.76 22.66 7.53
C GLN A 473 22.96 23.60 7.74
N CYS A 474 24.16 23.07 7.98
CA CYS A 474 25.36 23.89 8.21
C CYS A 474 26.11 24.34 6.94
N ASN A 475 25.56 24.05 5.74
CA ASN A 475 26.22 24.22 4.45
C ASN A 475 27.60 23.52 4.37
N GLY A 476 27.68 22.33 4.97
CA GLY A 476 28.86 21.49 4.97
C GLY A 476 29.10 20.77 3.64
N GLN A 477 30.29 20.19 3.53
CA GLN A 477 30.61 19.24 2.47
C GLN A 477 29.99 17.86 2.78
N TRP A 478 29.79 17.06 1.75
CA TRP A 478 29.30 15.69 1.81
C TRP A 478 30.17 14.80 0.95
N SER A 479 30.70 13.75 1.57
CA SER A 479 31.66 12.81 1.00
C SER A 479 30.94 11.55 0.52
N LEU A 480 31.21 11.15 -0.73
CA LEU A 480 30.58 9.99 -1.35
C LEU A 480 31.54 8.78 -1.37
N PHE A 481 31.05 7.63 -0.92
CA PHE A 481 31.85 6.47 -0.55
C PHE A 481 31.35 5.18 -1.23
N CYS A 482 32.21 4.49 -1.97
CA CYS A 482 31.85 3.16 -2.48
C CYS A 482 31.88 2.14 -1.32
N PRO A 483 30.84 1.31 -1.11
CA PRO A 483 30.78 0.37 0.01
C PRO A 483 31.90 -0.69 0.00
N ASN A 484 32.43 -1.07 -1.17
CA ASN A 484 33.60 -1.96 -1.29
C ASN A 484 34.93 -1.30 -0.83
N GLU A 485 34.98 0.03 -0.73
CA GLU A 485 36.16 0.80 -0.31
C GLU A 485 36.01 1.40 1.11
N ALA A 486 34.75 1.59 1.53
CA ALA A 486 34.32 2.13 2.82
C ALA A 486 33.19 1.24 3.43
N PRO A 487 33.48 -0.03 3.77
CA PRO A 487 32.47 -0.98 4.25
C PRO A 487 31.92 -0.63 5.64
N GLY A 488 30.80 -1.22 6.02
CA GLY A 488 30.19 -1.07 7.35
C GLY A 488 29.32 0.18 7.55
N LEU A 489 29.38 1.18 6.65
CA LEU A 489 28.51 2.37 6.72
C LEU A 489 27.00 2.02 6.70
N ALA A 490 26.62 0.95 5.99
CA ALA A 490 25.25 0.43 5.94
C ALA A 490 24.87 -0.46 7.14
N ASP A 491 25.83 -0.78 8.01
CA ASP A 491 25.71 -1.75 9.11
C ASP A 491 25.75 -1.09 10.50
N CYS A 492 25.98 0.22 10.56
CA CYS A 492 25.95 1.06 11.76
C CYS A 492 25.03 2.29 11.58
N TRP A 493 24.66 2.94 12.68
CA TRP A 493 23.79 4.12 12.73
C TRP A 493 24.22 5.09 13.85
N GLY A 494 23.70 6.31 13.84
CA GLY A 494 23.99 7.33 14.85
C GLY A 494 25.48 7.63 15.03
N ASP A 495 25.93 7.78 16.27
CA ASP A 495 27.32 8.13 16.62
C ASP A 495 28.35 7.15 16.04
N GLU A 496 28.04 5.86 15.92
CA GLU A 496 28.94 4.87 15.31
C GLU A 496 29.12 5.16 13.81
N PHE A 497 28.00 5.43 13.11
CA PHE A 497 28.01 5.86 11.72
C PHE A 497 28.79 7.17 11.54
N GLN A 498 28.57 8.19 12.38
CA GLN A 498 29.30 9.46 12.29
C GLN A 498 30.81 9.25 12.46
N ASN A 499 31.23 8.46 13.46
CA ASN A 499 32.64 8.16 13.71
C ASN A 499 33.30 7.39 12.56
N LEU A 500 32.60 6.40 11.98
CA LEU A 500 33.10 5.63 10.84
C LEU A 500 33.17 6.48 9.56
N TYR A 501 32.16 7.31 9.31
CA TYR A 501 32.10 8.25 8.19
C TYR A 501 33.25 9.26 8.26
N HIS A 502 33.44 9.95 9.39
CA HIS A 502 34.56 10.89 9.57
C HIS A 502 35.93 10.20 9.57
N LYS A 503 36.03 8.93 9.95
CA LYS A 503 37.25 8.13 9.75
C LYS A 503 37.55 7.98 8.25
N TYR A 504 36.57 7.63 7.44
CA TYR A 504 36.77 7.49 5.99
C TYR A 504 36.96 8.82 5.25
N GLU A 505 36.41 9.94 5.76
CA GLU A 505 36.78 11.29 5.29
C GLU A 505 38.28 11.58 5.56
N ARG A 506 38.77 11.30 6.77
CA ARG A 506 40.20 11.49 7.15
C ARG A 506 41.15 10.52 6.44
N GLU A 507 40.71 9.31 6.11
CA GLU A 507 41.47 8.32 5.33
C GLU A 507 41.47 8.62 3.81
N GLY A 508 40.78 9.68 3.35
CA GLY A 508 40.77 10.07 1.94
C GLY A 508 40.01 9.10 1.01
N LYS A 509 39.11 8.27 1.55
CA LYS A 509 38.38 7.21 0.82
C LYS A 509 37.19 7.70 0.00
N SER A 510 36.91 8.99 0.00
CA SER A 510 35.79 9.59 -0.74
C SER A 510 36.08 9.59 -2.25
N LYS A 511 35.22 8.96 -3.05
CA LYS A 511 35.31 9.03 -4.53
C LYS A 511 35.04 10.43 -5.08
N LYS A 512 34.20 11.18 -4.38
CA LYS A 512 33.79 12.54 -4.72
C LYS A 512 33.37 13.25 -3.44
N VAL A 513 33.64 14.54 -3.36
CA VAL A 513 33.09 15.43 -2.33
C VAL A 513 32.20 16.46 -3.05
N VAL A 514 31.04 16.77 -2.48
CA VAL A 514 30.06 17.75 -3.00
C VAL A 514 29.57 18.64 -1.86
N SER A 515 28.99 19.81 -2.16
CA SER A 515 28.19 20.51 -1.14
C SER A 515 26.98 19.63 -0.78
N ALA A 516 26.70 19.47 0.51
CA ALA A 516 25.50 18.76 0.97
C ALA A 516 24.22 19.41 0.41
N GLN A 517 24.19 20.74 0.33
CA GLN A 517 23.07 21.50 -0.24
C GLN A 517 22.88 21.31 -1.75
N ALA A 518 23.94 20.97 -2.49
CA ALA A 518 23.82 20.63 -3.91
C ALA A 518 23.12 19.28 -4.11
N LEU A 519 23.48 18.26 -3.32
CA LEU A 519 22.76 16.97 -3.33
C LEU A 519 21.31 17.15 -2.84
N TRP A 520 21.09 17.97 -1.81
CA TRP A 520 19.74 18.32 -1.33
C TRP A 520 18.88 18.92 -2.44
N PHE A 521 19.40 19.87 -3.21
CA PHE A 521 18.69 20.49 -4.33
C PHE A 521 18.22 19.46 -5.38
N ASP A 522 19.07 18.50 -5.77
CA ASP A 522 18.69 17.44 -6.71
C ASP A 522 17.67 16.44 -6.12
N ILE A 523 17.68 16.19 -4.81
CA ILE A 523 16.64 15.41 -4.11
C ILE A 523 15.29 16.10 -4.22
N LEU A 524 15.21 17.39 -3.86
CA LEU A 524 13.98 18.18 -3.95
C LEU A 524 13.48 18.27 -5.40
N LYS A 525 14.40 18.42 -6.36
CA LYS A 525 14.08 18.49 -7.79
C LYS A 525 13.48 17.18 -8.29
N ALA A 526 14.04 16.02 -7.92
CA ALA A 526 13.44 14.72 -8.23
C ALA A 526 12.03 14.58 -7.63
N GLN A 527 11.82 15.07 -6.40
CA GLN A 527 10.51 15.04 -5.73
C GLN A 527 9.47 15.90 -6.44
N ILE A 528 9.84 17.11 -6.87
CA ILE A 528 8.94 18.00 -7.64
C ILE A 528 8.64 17.40 -9.03
N GLU A 529 9.62 16.78 -9.69
CA GLU A 529 9.43 16.17 -11.02
C GLU A 529 8.67 14.83 -11.01
N THR A 530 8.73 14.04 -9.92
CA THR A 530 8.26 12.63 -9.92
C THR A 530 7.42 12.20 -8.71
N GLY A 531 7.28 13.05 -7.69
CA GLY A 531 6.69 12.72 -6.40
C GLY A 531 7.60 11.91 -5.46
N THR A 532 8.84 11.61 -5.88
CA THR A 532 9.80 10.68 -5.22
C THR A 532 11.25 11.19 -5.39
N PRO A 533 12.26 10.76 -4.61
CA PRO A 533 12.25 9.65 -3.66
C PRO A 533 11.47 9.92 -2.38
N TYR A 534 11.06 8.84 -1.73
CA TYR A 534 10.55 8.85 -0.36
C TYR A 534 11.66 9.27 0.62
N MET A 535 11.29 9.85 1.77
CA MET A 535 12.21 10.37 2.79
C MET A 535 12.05 9.61 4.11
N LEU A 536 13.06 8.83 4.50
CA LEU A 536 13.09 8.10 5.76
C LEU A 536 14.42 8.35 6.49
N TYR A 537 14.38 8.53 7.80
CA TYR A 537 15.53 8.93 8.61
C TYR A 537 16.12 7.72 9.35
N LYS A 538 17.16 7.12 8.75
CA LYS A 538 17.86 5.89 9.19
C LYS A 538 18.08 5.83 10.70
N ASP A 539 18.67 6.87 11.25
CA ASP A 539 19.08 6.88 12.65
C ASP A 539 17.87 6.94 13.58
N THR A 540 16.83 7.71 13.22
CA THR A 540 15.57 7.76 13.96
C THR A 540 14.74 6.47 13.83
N CYS A 541 14.81 5.79 12.68
CA CYS A 541 14.23 4.45 12.51
C CYS A 541 14.88 3.41 13.43
N ASN A 542 16.22 3.40 13.51
CA ASN A 542 16.97 2.46 14.35
C ASN A 542 16.84 2.78 15.85
N ARG A 543 17.12 4.03 16.25
CA ARG A 543 17.05 4.57 17.62
C ARG A 543 15.69 4.37 18.30
N LYS A 544 14.62 4.25 17.51
CA LYS A 544 13.23 4.13 17.98
C LYS A 544 12.55 2.84 17.50
N SER A 545 13.29 1.73 17.36
CA SER A 545 12.73 0.40 17.03
C SER A 545 12.97 -0.60 18.15
N ASN A 546 11.93 -1.37 18.47
CA ASN A 546 12.04 -2.49 19.41
C ASN A 546 12.88 -3.67 18.86
N GLN A 547 13.20 -3.67 17.56
CA GLN A 547 14.09 -4.65 16.93
C GLN A 547 15.58 -4.25 16.95
N GLN A 548 15.97 -3.15 17.61
CA GLN A 548 17.37 -2.69 17.62
C GLN A 548 18.39 -3.68 18.23
N ASN A 549 17.93 -4.73 18.92
CA ASN A 549 18.78 -5.82 19.42
C ASN A 549 19.18 -6.85 18.34
N LEU A 550 18.62 -6.77 17.13
CA LEU A 550 18.94 -7.65 16.00
C LEU A 550 20.12 -7.14 15.15
N GLY A 551 20.34 -5.82 15.16
CA GLY A 551 21.31 -5.12 14.32
C GLY A 551 20.68 -3.95 13.57
N THR A 552 21.46 -3.31 12.71
CA THR A 552 21.05 -2.11 11.97
C THR A 552 19.98 -2.43 10.91
N ILE A 553 18.84 -1.75 11.01
CA ILE A 553 17.75 -1.76 10.04
C ILE A 553 18.16 -0.89 8.84
N LYS A 554 18.01 -1.45 7.63
CA LYS A 554 18.58 -0.91 6.38
C LYS A 554 17.56 -0.28 5.42
N SER A 555 16.27 -0.47 5.65
CA SER A 555 15.21 0.00 4.74
C SER A 555 13.83 -0.01 5.42
N SER A 556 12.84 0.44 4.66
CA SER A 556 11.42 0.18 4.91
C SER A 556 10.82 -0.63 3.75
N ASN A 557 9.52 -0.87 3.75
CA ASN A 557 8.79 -1.58 2.70
C ASN A 557 8.44 -0.69 1.50
N LEU A 558 7.60 -1.20 0.59
CA LEU A 558 7.06 -0.46 -0.56
C LEU A 558 6.31 0.84 -0.17
N CYS A 559 5.68 0.86 1.00
CA CYS A 559 4.75 1.91 1.43
C CYS A 559 5.23 2.78 2.62
N THR A 560 6.47 2.61 3.08
CA THR A 560 7.16 3.42 4.13
C THR A 560 6.63 3.33 5.56
N GLU A 561 5.71 2.42 5.86
CA GLU A 561 5.17 2.20 7.21
C GLU A 561 5.89 1.11 8.03
N ILE A 562 6.70 0.24 7.42
CA ILE A 562 7.30 -0.93 8.09
C ILE A 562 8.79 -0.73 8.36
N ILE A 563 9.24 -0.92 9.61
CA ILE A 563 10.62 -0.70 10.06
C ILE A 563 11.11 -1.97 10.74
N GLU A 564 11.35 -3.01 9.93
CA GLU A 564 11.74 -4.36 10.36
C GLU A 564 13.17 -4.69 9.92
N TYR A 565 13.90 -5.44 10.76
CA TYR A 565 15.27 -5.89 10.51
C TYR A 565 15.37 -6.86 9.32
N THR A 566 16.48 -6.78 8.59
CA THR A 566 16.77 -7.63 7.42
C THR A 566 18.24 -8.06 7.41
N SER A 567 18.48 -9.29 6.94
CA SER A 567 19.82 -9.85 6.76
C SER A 567 19.87 -10.74 5.51
N PRO A 568 21.06 -11.15 5.01
CA PRO A 568 21.16 -12.05 3.86
C PRO A 568 20.47 -13.41 4.02
N SER A 569 20.07 -13.77 5.25
CA SER A 569 19.28 -14.96 5.58
C SER A 569 17.86 -14.66 6.08
N GLU A 570 17.47 -13.38 6.22
CA GLU A 570 16.21 -12.95 6.86
C GLU A 570 15.56 -11.81 6.09
N THR A 571 14.45 -12.14 5.43
CA THR A 571 13.56 -11.20 4.74
C THR A 571 12.42 -10.87 5.69
N ALA A 572 12.24 -9.60 6.06
CA ALA A 572 11.16 -9.21 6.97
C ALA A 572 9.77 -9.28 6.29
N VAL A 573 8.70 -9.47 7.07
CA VAL A 573 7.38 -9.87 6.57
C VAL A 573 6.25 -9.18 7.33
N CYS A 574 5.54 -8.31 6.63
CA CYS A 574 4.57 -7.41 7.21
C CYS A 574 3.13 -7.98 7.13
N ASN A 575 2.48 -8.10 8.29
CA ASN A 575 1.18 -8.75 8.49
C ASN A 575 0.14 -7.71 8.95
N LEU A 576 -0.86 -7.39 8.10
CA LEU A 576 -1.60 -6.12 8.19
C LEU A 576 -3.12 -6.22 8.40
N ALA A 577 -3.65 -5.31 9.22
CA ALA A 577 -5.07 -5.00 9.31
C ALA A 577 -5.31 -3.52 9.63
N SER A 578 -6.48 -3.00 9.27
CA SER A 578 -6.87 -1.59 9.49
C SER A 578 -8.19 -1.48 10.26
N ILE A 579 -8.19 -0.69 11.33
CA ILE A 579 -9.36 -0.41 12.18
C ILE A 579 -10.15 0.77 11.60
N ALA A 580 -11.48 0.65 11.54
CA ALA A 580 -12.35 1.66 10.93
C ALA A 580 -12.87 2.67 11.98
N LEU A 581 -12.10 3.74 12.20
CA LEU A 581 -12.36 4.76 13.22
C LEU A 581 -13.79 5.34 13.24
N PRO A 582 -14.51 5.51 12.10
CA PRO A 582 -15.87 6.03 12.11
C PRO A 582 -16.91 5.15 12.81
N ARG A 583 -16.60 3.86 13.08
CA ARG A 583 -17.49 2.96 13.82
C ARG A 583 -17.53 3.25 15.32
N PHE A 584 -16.50 3.91 15.83
CA PHE A 584 -16.32 4.23 17.25
C PHE A 584 -16.90 5.62 17.61
N VAL A 585 -17.45 6.35 16.64
CA VAL A 585 -18.24 7.55 16.93
C VAL A 585 -19.66 7.12 17.33
N ARG A 586 -20.08 7.54 18.53
CA ARG A 586 -21.35 7.13 19.18
C ARG A 586 -22.17 8.36 19.57
N GLU A 587 -23.46 8.16 19.79
CA GLU A 587 -24.40 9.21 20.23
C GLU A 587 -24.80 9.04 21.70
N LYS A 588 -24.70 10.12 22.48
CA LYS A 588 -24.97 10.15 23.93
C LYS A 588 -26.45 9.83 24.19
N GLY A 589 -26.71 8.92 25.11
CA GLY A 589 -28.07 8.52 25.51
C GLY A 589 -28.79 7.54 24.57
N VAL A 590 -28.15 7.11 23.47
CA VAL A 590 -28.67 6.05 22.59
C VAL A 590 -28.11 4.69 23.07
N PRO A 591 -28.94 3.64 23.29
CA PRO A 591 -28.45 2.31 23.63
C PRO A 591 -27.52 1.73 22.55
N ILE A 592 -26.53 0.93 22.96
CA ILE A 592 -25.50 0.39 22.04
C ILE A 592 -26.13 -0.44 20.89
N GLU A 593 -27.15 -1.24 21.22
CA GLU A 593 -27.95 -2.05 20.28
C GLU A 593 -28.76 -1.20 19.28
N SER A 594 -29.01 0.07 19.60
CA SER A 594 -29.92 0.97 18.88
C SER A 594 -29.22 2.08 18.11
N HIS A 595 -27.88 2.13 18.12
CA HIS A 595 -27.14 3.09 17.30
C HIS A 595 -27.41 2.87 15.80
N PRO A 596 -27.53 3.94 15.00
CA PRO A 596 -27.69 3.82 13.56
C PRO A 596 -26.50 3.09 12.95
N ALA A 597 -26.77 2.20 11.98
CA ALA A 597 -25.73 1.38 11.33
C ALA A 597 -24.60 2.22 10.71
N LYS A 598 -24.88 3.47 10.33
CA LYS A 598 -23.94 4.45 9.79
C LYS A 598 -24.34 5.86 10.20
N LEU A 599 -23.42 6.62 10.79
CA LEU A 599 -23.54 8.07 10.95
C LEU A 599 -23.02 8.79 9.69
N VAL A 600 -23.58 9.95 9.37
CA VAL A 600 -23.19 10.82 8.26
C VAL A 600 -23.33 12.28 8.73
N GLY A 601 -22.59 13.19 8.10
CA GLY A 601 -22.60 14.63 8.42
C GLY A 601 -21.93 14.99 9.75
N SER A 602 -21.61 16.27 9.90
CA SER A 602 -21.20 16.91 11.16
C SER A 602 -22.40 17.40 11.98
N SER A 603 -23.58 17.50 11.36
CA SER A 603 -24.86 17.70 12.02
C SER A 603 -25.06 16.70 13.16
N GLY A 604 -25.36 17.19 14.37
CA GLY A 604 -25.52 16.38 15.59
C GLY A 604 -24.22 16.11 16.39
N SER A 605 -23.05 16.51 15.89
CA SER A 605 -21.71 16.38 16.53
C SER A 605 -21.65 16.62 18.04
N LYS A 606 -22.32 17.65 18.56
CA LYS A 606 -22.35 17.98 20.00
C LYS A 606 -22.89 16.83 20.88
N ASN A 607 -23.80 16.03 20.34
CA ASN A 607 -24.37 14.85 21.01
C ASN A 607 -23.52 13.59 20.81
N ARG A 608 -22.37 13.67 20.13
CA ARG A 608 -21.49 12.52 19.86
C ARG A 608 -20.27 12.45 20.78
N TYR A 609 -19.64 11.28 20.83
CA TYR A 609 -18.38 11.00 21.51
C TYR A 609 -17.62 9.86 20.81
N PHE A 610 -16.37 9.62 21.20
CA PHE A 610 -15.54 8.52 20.69
C PHE A 610 -15.40 7.39 21.72
N ASP A 611 -15.63 6.15 21.28
CA ASP A 611 -15.74 4.92 22.06
C ASP A 611 -14.39 4.20 22.17
N PHE A 612 -13.57 4.63 23.13
CA PHE A 612 -12.23 4.09 23.36
C PHE A 612 -12.24 2.65 23.91
N ASP A 613 -13.25 2.27 24.69
CA ASP A 613 -13.38 0.90 25.23
C ASP A 613 -13.70 -0.11 24.13
N LYS A 614 -14.53 0.26 23.14
CA LYS A 614 -14.72 -0.58 21.96
C LYS A 614 -13.47 -0.59 21.07
N LEU A 615 -12.73 0.52 20.96
CA LEU A 615 -11.46 0.56 20.22
C LEU A 615 -10.44 -0.41 20.84
N ALA A 616 -10.36 -0.47 22.16
CA ALA A 616 -9.55 -1.42 22.92
C ALA A 616 -9.91 -2.88 22.60
N GLU A 617 -11.19 -3.27 22.70
CA GLU A 617 -11.67 -4.62 22.38
C GLU A 617 -11.33 -5.06 20.95
N ILE A 618 -11.58 -4.18 19.98
CA ILE A 618 -11.31 -4.45 18.57
C ILE A 618 -9.80 -4.55 18.31
N THR A 619 -9.00 -3.67 18.92
CA THR A 619 -7.53 -3.72 18.81
C THR A 619 -6.98 -5.06 19.29
N SER A 620 -7.38 -5.51 20.49
CA SER A 620 -6.92 -6.80 21.02
C SER A 620 -7.32 -7.97 20.14
N THR A 621 -8.54 -7.96 19.57
CA THR A 621 -8.98 -9.00 18.61
C THR A 621 -8.14 -8.97 17.33
N VAL A 622 -7.84 -7.79 16.79
CA VAL A 622 -6.96 -7.64 15.62
C VAL A 622 -5.55 -8.17 15.92
N THR A 623 -4.99 -7.91 17.11
CA THR A 623 -3.69 -8.46 17.55
C THR A 623 -3.70 -9.98 17.54
N TYR A 624 -4.71 -10.64 18.12
CA TYR A 624 -4.83 -12.10 18.11
C TYR A 624 -4.91 -12.65 16.68
N ASN A 625 -5.71 -12.04 15.81
CA ASN A 625 -5.87 -12.47 14.41
C ASN A 625 -4.56 -12.32 13.62
N LEU A 626 -3.85 -11.20 13.79
CA LEU A 626 -2.57 -10.98 13.11
C LEU A 626 -1.47 -11.90 13.65
N ASN A 627 -1.48 -12.28 14.93
CA ASN A 627 -0.57 -13.31 15.45
C ASN A 627 -0.86 -14.69 14.81
N LYS A 628 -2.12 -15.12 14.71
CA LYS A 628 -2.48 -16.38 14.03
C LYS A 628 -2.08 -16.39 12.55
N ILE A 629 -2.18 -15.24 11.87
CA ILE A 629 -1.77 -15.07 10.47
C ILE A 629 -0.29 -15.46 10.24
N ILE A 630 0.59 -15.27 11.23
CA ILE A 630 2.02 -15.62 11.11
C ILE A 630 2.20 -17.14 10.91
N ASP A 631 1.51 -17.97 11.68
CA ASP A 631 1.73 -19.42 11.67
C ASP A 631 1.09 -20.12 10.46
N ILE A 632 -0.01 -19.58 9.95
CA ILE A 632 -0.79 -20.15 8.83
C ILE A 632 -0.35 -19.65 7.44
N SER A 633 0.42 -18.54 7.36
CA SER A 633 0.76 -17.91 6.08
C SER A 633 1.72 -18.79 5.26
N TYR A 634 1.41 -18.98 3.98
CA TYR A 634 2.33 -19.61 3.04
C TYR A 634 3.44 -18.63 2.64
N TYR A 635 4.66 -18.89 3.12
CA TYR A 635 5.84 -18.11 2.76
C TYR A 635 6.39 -18.55 1.39
N PRO A 636 6.62 -17.63 0.44
CA PRO A 636 7.18 -17.97 -0.87
C PRO A 636 8.67 -18.36 -0.82
N ILE A 637 9.37 -17.98 0.26
CA ILE A 637 10.81 -18.16 0.48
C ILE A 637 11.10 -18.41 1.97
N GLU A 638 12.13 -19.21 2.29
CA GLU A 638 12.43 -19.60 3.68
C GLU A 638 13.07 -18.46 4.49
N SER A 639 13.77 -17.50 3.85
CA SER A 639 14.27 -16.27 4.48
C SER A 639 13.13 -15.43 5.11
N ALA A 640 11.96 -15.42 4.46
CA ALA A 640 10.75 -14.77 4.94
C ALA A 640 10.10 -15.52 6.12
N ARG A 641 10.01 -16.85 6.01
CA ARG A 641 9.48 -17.70 7.09
C ARG A 641 10.33 -17.58 8.37
N ARG A 642 11.66 -17.60 8.22
CA ARG A 642 12.62 -17.44 9.32
C ARG A 642 12.38 -16.15 10.09
N SER A 643 12.43 -15.00 9.42
CA SER A 643 12.25 -13.70 10.07
C SER A 643 10.91 -13.60 10.81
N ASN A 644 9.81 -13.97 10.15
CA ASN A 644 8.48 -13.83 10.75
C ASN A 644 8.25 -14.78 11.93
N MET A 645 8.78 -16.01 11.90
CA MET A 645 8.66 -16.93 13.04
C MET A 645 9.51 -16.50 14.25
N ARG A 646 10.68 -15.90 14.03
CA ARG A 646 11.61 -15.47 15.10
C ARG A 646 11.19 -14.19 15.79
N HIS A 647 10.70 -13.21 15.04
CA HIS A 647 10.40 -11.86 15.55
C HIS A 647 8.90 -11.57 15.65
N ARG A 648 8.06 -12.33 14.92
CA ARG A 648 6.60 -12.25 14.91
C ARG A 648 5.99 -10.82 14.78
N PRO A 649 6.50 -9.92 13.91
CA PRO A 649 5.96 -8.58 13.77
C PRO A 649 4.56 -8.56 13.16
N ILE A 650 3.75 -7.59 13.58
CA ILE A 650 2.45 -7.26 12.98
C ILE A 650 2.35 -5.74 12.73
N GLY A 651 1.38 -5.33 11.92
CA GLY A 651 1.10 -3.94 11.63
C GLY A 651 -0.39 -3.62 11.73
N ILE A 652 -0.80 -3.08 12.87
CA ILE A 652 -2.13 -2.51 13.07
C ILE A 652 -2.13 -1.07 12.55
N GLY A 653 -3.04 -0.77 11.64
CA GLY A 653 -3.29 0.57 11.11
C GLY A 653 -4.74 1.01 11.32
N ILE A 654 -5.08 2.16 10.76
CA ILE A 654 -6.41 2.77 10.85
C ILE A 654 -6.94 3.13 9.46
N GLN A 655 -8.21 3.52 9.39
CA GLN A 655 -8.82 4.18 8.22
C GLN A 655 -9.99 5.07 8.65
N GLY A 656 -10.27 6.09 7.84
CA GLY A 656 -11.38 7.02 8.06
C GLY A 656 -11.14 8.02 9.19
N LEU A 657 -9.90 8.47 9.43
CA LEU A 657 -9.64 9.51 10.43
C LEU A 657 -10.36 10.82 10.08
N ALA A 658 -10.34 11.24 8.81
CA ALA A 658 -11.10 12.42 8.36
C ALA A 658 -12.61 12.26 8.55
N ASP A 659 -13.20 11.13 8.15
CA ASP A 659 -14.61 10.82 8.42
C ASP A 659 -14.93 10.94 9.94
N THR A 660 -14.02 10.46 10.79
CA THR A 660 -14.17 10.48 12.27
C THR A 660 -14.21 11.89 12.83
N PHE A 661 -13.27 12.75 12.42
CA PHE A 661 -13.26 14.17 12.81
C PHE A 661 -14.51 14.90 12.32
N ILE A 662 -14.92 14.67 11.07
CA ILE A 662 -16.14 15.25 10.50
C ILE A 662 -17.40 14.83 11.28
N LEU A 663 -17.55 13.54 11.62
CA LEU A 663 -18.68 13.06 12.41
C LEU A 663 -18.76 13.69 13.82
N LEU A 664 -17.62 14.09 14.37
CA LEU A 664 -17.48 14.79 15.65
C LEU A 664 -17.49 16.33 15.52
N GLY A 665 -17.64 16.87 14.30
CA GLY A 665 -17.66 18.32 14.04
C GLY A 665 -16.31 19.01 14.22
N MET A 666 -15.20 18.26 14.17
CA MET A 666 -13.84 18.76 14.38
C MET A 666 -13.18 19.13 13.04
N PRO A 667 -12.72 20.37 12.82
CA PRO A 667 -11.78 20.70 11.75
C PRO A 667 -10.50 19.85 11.88
N PHE A 668 -9.94 19.39 10.76
CA PHE A 668 -8.78 18.49 10.79
C PHE A 668 -7.56 19.11 11.50
N ASP A 669 -7.39 20.44 11.38
CA ASP A 669 -6.32 21.21 12.01
C ASP A 669 -6.65 21.75 13.41
N SER A 670 -7.80 21.40 13.99
CA SER A 670 -8.22 21.83 15.33
C SER A 670 -7.38 21.19 16.47
N PRO A 671 -7.21 21.85 17.62
CA PRO A 671 -6.60 21.25 18.82
C PRO A 671 -7.31 19.96 19.27
N GLU A 672 -8.64 19.91 19.12
CA GLU A 672 -9.47 18.76 19.49
C GLU A 672 -9.17 17.54 18.59
N ALA A 673 -9.01 17.75 17.28
CA ALA A 673 -8.57 16.70 16.35
C ALA A 673 -7.14 16.23 16.62
N GLN A 674 -6.23 17.16 17.00
CA GLN A 674 -4.86 16.84 17.38
C GLN A 674 -4.78 15.99 18.66
N GLN A 675 -5.61 16.29 19.67
CA GLN A 675 -5.69 15.48 20.89
C GLN A 675 -6.35 14.11 20.63
N LEU A 676 -7.46 14.07 19.88
CA LEU A 676 -8.10 12.79 19.53
C LEU A 676 -7.17 11.87 18.71
N ASN A 677 -6.31 12.46 17.85
CA ASN A 677 -5.23 11.76 17.15
C ASN A 677 -4.20 11.13 18.12
N LYS A 678 -3.93 11.73 19.28
CA LYS A 678 -3.09 11.12 20.34
C LYS A 678 -3.83 9.97 21.00
N ASP A 679 -5.03 10.24 21.53
CA ASP A 679 -5.82 9.32 22.33
C ASP A 679 -6.14 8.01 21.60
N ILE A 680 -6.45 8.08 20.30
CA ILE A 680 -6.71 6.92 19.44
C ILE A 680 -5.47 6.02 19.35
N PHE A 681 -4.30 6.61 19.08
CA PHE A 681 -3.06 5.86 18.90
C PHE A 681 -2.47 5.35 20.20
N GLU A 682 -2.61 6.11 21.29
CA GLU A 682 -2.28 5.66 22.65
C GLU A 682 -3.10 4.41 23.02
N THR A 683 -4.41 4.43 22.74
CA THR A 683 -5.32 3.30 22.97
C THR A 683 -4.96 2.07 22.13
N ILE A 684 -4.67 2.26 20.85
CA ILE A 684 -4.26 1.16 19.95
C ILE A 684 -2.95 0.53 20.44
N TYR A 685 -1.93 1.33 20.77
CA TYR A 685 -0.64 0.78 21.21
C TYR A 685 -0.75 0.06 22.56
N TYR A 686 -1.45 0.64 23.54
CA TYR A 686 -1.66 0.01 24.85
C TYR A 686 -2.41 -1.33 24.75
N HIS A 687 -3.49 -1.41 23.96
CA HIS A 687 -4.28 -2.63 23.83
C HIS A 687 -3.67 -3.69 22.91
N ALA A 688 -2.79 -3.29 21.98
CA ALA A 688 -1.96 -4.22 21.22
C ALA A 688 -0.84 -4.82 22.10
N LEU A 689 -0.18 -4.00 22.92
CA LEU A 689 0.79 -4.46 23.92
C LEU A 689 0.14 -5.47 24.88
N LYS A 690 -1.04 -5.12 25.43
CA LYS A 690 -1.78 -6.01 26.32
C LYS A 690 -2.12 -7.35 25.67
N ALA A 691 -2.71 -7.35 24.48
CA ALA A 691 -3.07 -8.60 23.80
C ALA A 691 -1.84 -9.44 23.40
N SER A 692 -0.70 -8.80 23.10
CA SER A 692 0.56 -9.51 22.82
C SER A 692 1.21 -10.07 24.10
N ALA A 693 0.99 -9.46 25.27
CA ALA A 693 1.35 -10.03 26.57
C ALA A 693 0.41 -11.18 26.98
N ASP A 694 -0.90 -11.03 26.75
CA ASP A 694 -1.93 -12.07 26.97
C ASP A 694 -1.68 -13.33 26.11
N LEU A 695 -1.02 -13.17 24.95
CA LEU A 695 -0.47 -14.26 24.14
C LEU A 695 0.84 -14.82 24.71
N ALA A 696 1.78 -13.97 25.13
CA ALA A 696 3.07 -14.40 25.68
C ALA A 696 2.91 -15.24 26.95
N ALA A 697 1.93 -14.90 27.80
CA ALA A 697 1.55 -15.69 28.98
C ALA A 697 1.05 -17.11 28.67
N LYS A 698 0.62 -17.38 27.42
CA LYS A 698 0.07 -18.68 26.98
C LYS A 698 1.03 -19.47 26.09
N GLU A 699 1.76 -18.79 25.22
CA GLU A 699 2.56 -19.39 24.15
C GLU A 699 4.07 -19.11 24.29
N GLY A 700 4.49 -18.34 25.30
CA GLY A 700 5.82 -17.77 25.45
C GLY A 700 6.05 -16.52 24.57
N PRO A 701 7.02 -15.67 24.91
CA PRO A 701 7.38 -14.52 24.07
C PRO A 701 8.00 -14.94 22.72
N TYR A 702 8.22 -13.99 21.80
CA TYR A 702 8.96 -14.28 20.56
C TYR A 702 10.45 -14.59 20.83
N GLU A 703 11.08 -15.37 19.95
CA GLU A 703 12.45 -15.92 20.15
C GLU A 703 13.47 -14.84 20.53
N THR A 704 13.43 -13.70 19.84
CA THR A 704 14.39 -12.61 20.02
C THR A 704 13.91 -11.51 20.99
N TYR A 705 13.00 -11.84 21.92
CA TYR A 705 12.52 -10.90 22.94
C TYR A 705 13.64 -10.47 23.89
N ALA A 706 14.51 -11.40 24.30
CA ALA A 706 15.61 -11.09 25.22
C ALA A 706 16.57 -10.04 24.64
N GLY A 707 16.81 -8.97 25.40
CA GLY A 707 17.69 -7.86 25.02
C GLY A 707 17.02 -6.75 24.20
N SER A 708 15.79 -6.94 23.73
CA SER A 708 14.96 -5.87 23.13
C SER A 708 14.67 -4.74 24.14
N PRO A 709 14.36 -3.52 23.70
CA PRO A 709 13.88 -2.44 24.55
C PRO A 709 12.71 -2.83 25.48
N VAL A 710 11.68 -3.51 24.97
CA VAL A 710 10.53 -3.93 25.81
C VAL A 710 10.96 -4.88 26.92
N SER A 711 11.94 -5.77 26.69
CA SER A 711 12.51 -6.64 27.73
C SER A 711 13.32 -5.89 28.80
N LYS A 712 13.63 -4.61 28.56
CA LYS A 712 14.26 -3.67 29.51
C LYS A 712 13.24 -2.69 30.11
N GLY A 713 11.94 -2.90 29.87
CA GLY A 713 10.86 -2.03 30.32
C GLY A 713 10.68 -0.75 29.49
N ILE A 714 11.37 -0.62 28.34
CA ILE A 714 11.35 0.54 27.46
C ILE A 714 10.29 0.33 26.36
N LEU A 715 9.25 1.14 26.37
CA LEU A 715 8.16 1.17 25.40
C LEU A 715 8.36 2.30 24.38
N GLN A 716 7.54 2.33 23.32
CA GLN A 716 7.70 3.32 22.26
C GLN A 716 7.67 4.80 22.75
N PRO A 717 6.78 5.24 23.66
CA PRO A 717 6.78 6.63 24.14
C PRO A 717 8.11 7.07 24.77
N ASP A 718 8.80 6.15 25.47
CA ASP A 718 10.08 6.44 26.12
C ASP A 718 11.18 6.74 25.06
N MET A 719 11.15 6.06 23.91
CA MET A 719 12.05 6.32 22.78
C MET A 719 11.83 7.69 22.11
N TRP A 720 10.72 8.35 22.43
CA TRP A 720 10.41 9.73 22.03
C TRP A 720 10.60 10.73 23.18
N ASN A 721 10.94 10.26 24.39
CA ASN A 721 10.93 11.03 25.65
C ASN A 721 9.55 11.62 25.98
N VAL A 722 8.47 10.91 25.62
CA VAL A 722 7.09 11.32 25.85
C VAL A 722 6.50 10.53 27.02
N VAL A 723 5.98 11.26 28.01
CA VAL A 723 5.13 10.70 29.07
C VAL A 723 3.72 10.52 28.50
N PRO A 724 3.14 9.30 28.52
CA PRO A 724 1.76 9.07 28.08
C PRO A 724 0.71 9.74 28.97
N SER A 725 -0.58 9.65 28.60
CA SER A 725 -1.66 10.16 29.45
C SER A 725 -2.03 9.19 30.58
N ASP A 726 -2.89 9.65 31.48
CA ASP A 726 -3.49 8.86 32.56
C ASP A 726 -4.68 7.98 32.09
N ARG A 727 -5.03 8.04 30.79
CA ARG A 727 -6.11 7.26 30.17
C ARG A 727 -5.95 5.75 30.35
N TRP A 728 -4.71 5.25 30.33
CA TRP A 728 -4.40 3.82 30.45
C TRP A 728 -3.27 3.58 31.47
N ASN A 729 -3.27 2.42 32.13
CA ASN A 729 -2.35 2.15 33.24
C ASN A 729 -0.96 1.70 32.76
N TRP A 730 -0.17 2.68 32.32
CA TRP A 730 1.17 2.47 31.74
C TRP A 730 2.20 1.84 32.69
N SER A 731 2.00 1.88 34.02
CA SER A 731 2.83 1.14 34.97
C SER A 731 2.43 -0.34 35.05
N ALA A 732 1.12 -0.64 35.13
CA ALA A 732 0.64 -2.03 35.20
C ALA A 732 0.99 -2.84 33.93
N ILE A 733 0.89 -2.26 32.73
CA ILE A 733 1.29 -2.97 31.49
C ILE A 733 2.80 -3.26 31.45
N ARG A 734 3.65 -2.38 32.00
CA ARG A 734 5.10 -2.63 32.12
C ARG A 734 5.41 -3.74 33.10
N GLU A 735 4.68 -3.80 34.23
CA GLU A 735 4.78 -4.90 35.18
C GLU A 735 4.41 -6.24 34.52
N VAL A 736 3.26 -6.32 33.83
CA VAL A 736 2.86 -7.53 33.08
C VAL A 736 3.91 -7.93 32.04
N ILE A 737 4.40 -6.99 31.22
CA ILE A 737 5.44 -7.25 30.23
C ILE A 737 6.74 -7.74 30.87
N SER A 738 7.12 -7.23 32.06
CA SER A 738 8.30 -7.72 32.77
C SER A 738 8.16 -9.15 33.30
N GLN A 739 6.93 -9.62 33.53
CA GLN A 739 6.63 -10.97 34.03
C GLN A 739 6.48 -12.00 32.90
N VAL A 740 5.78 -11.68 31.79
CA VAL A 740 5.46 -12.65 30.72
C VAL A 740 6.04 -12.34 29.34
N GLY A 741 6.53 -11.12 29.13
CA GLY A 741 7.02 -10.63 27.84
C GLY A 741 5.93 -10.29 26.82
N LEU A 742 6.29 -10.30 25.54
CA LEU A 742 5.40 -10.03 24.41
C LEU A 742 5.53 -11.12 23.34
N ARG A 743 4.43 -11.47 22.67
CA ARG A 743 4.40 -12.46 21.58
C ARG A 743 4.88 -11.90 20.23
N ASN A 744 4.89 -10.58 20.08
CA ASN A 744 5.19 -9.88 18.83
C ASN A 744 6.24 -8.78 19.09
N SER A 745 7.23 -8.64 18.20
CA SER A 745 8.28 -7.62 18.37
C SER A 745 7.84 -6.21 18.00
N LEU A 746 6.86 -6.07 17.11
CA LEU A 746 6.30 -4.82 16.61
C LEU A 746 4.80 -4.99 16.37
N LEU A 747 4.03 -3.92 16.55
CA LEU A 747 2.57 -3.97 16.69
C LEU A 747 1.80 -3.01 15.78
N VAL A 748 2.28 -1.77 15.58
CA VAL A 748 1.48 -0.67 15.01
C VAL A 748 2.18 -0.05 13.81
N ALA A 749 1.54 -0.12 12.64
CA ALA A 749 2.05 0.39 11.36
C ALA A 749 0.90 0.91 10.46
N PRO A 750 0.59 2.22 10.48
CA PRO A 750 -0.46 2.80 9.64
C PRO A 750 -0.09 2.86 8.15
N MET A 751 -0.58 1.84 7.41
CA MET A 751 -0.41 1.63 5.97
C MET A 751 -1.37 2.47 5.10
N PRO A 752 -1.16 2.57 3.78
CA PRO A 752 -2.14 3.14 2.86
C PRO A 752 -3.30 2.15 2.67
N THR A 753 -4.53 2.61 2.84
CA THR A 753 -5.74 1.76 2.81
C THR A 753 -6.52 1.84 1.50
N ALA A 754 -5.94 2.37 0.42
CA ALA A 754 -6.58 2.69 -0.87
C ALA A 754 -7.60 1.67 -1.40
N SER A 755 -7.40 0.37 -1.18
CA SER A 755 -8.40 -0.65 -1.55
C SER A 755 -9.40 -0.98 -0.44
N THR A 756 -8.98 -1.02 0.82
CA THR A 756 -9.78 -1.48 1.96
C THR A 756 -10.70 -0.40 2.52
N SER A 757 -10.27 0.86 2.59
CA SER A 757 -11.17 1.98 2.94
C SER A 757 -12.21 2.23 1.85
N GLN A 758 -11.85 2.03 0.57
CA GLN A 758 -12.80 2.02 -0.54
C GLN A 758 -13.86 0.91 -0.44
N ILE A 759 -13.59 -0.22 0.23
CA ILE A 759 -14.56 -1.30 0.47
C ILE A 759 -15.50 -0.95 1.63
N LEU A 760 -14.98 -0.37 2.72
CA LEU A 760 -15.80 0.02 3.87
C LEU A 760 -16.55 1.36 3.68
N GLY A 761 -16.15 2.16 2.70
CA GLY A 761 -16.74 3.45 2.35
C GLY A 761 -16.15 4.64 3.11
N ASN A 762 -14.90 4.54 3.56
CA ASN A 762 -14.17 5.53 4.39
C ASN A 762 -13.06 6.25 3.59
N ASN A 763 -12.56 7.38 4.09
CA ASN A 763 -11.33 8.01 3.57
C ASN A 763 -10.08 7.16 3.89
N GLU A 764 -8.96 7.43 3.20
CA GLU A 764 -7.72 6.67 3.32
C GLU A 764 -6.98 6.95 4.64
N CYS A 765 -6.64 5.87 5.36
CA CYS A 765 -5.81 5.86 6.57
C CYS A 765 -6.05 7.04 7.54
N PHE A 766 -5.01 7.86 7.75
CA PHE A 766 -5.00 9.10 8.53
C PHE A 766 -5.05 10.37 7.67
N GLU A 767 -5.36 10.28 6.37
CA GLU A 767 -5.32 11.44 5.47
C GLU A 767 -6.57 12.32 5.62
N PRO A 768 -6.45 13.65 5.43
CA PRO A 768 -7.59 14.53 5.14
C PRO A 768 -8.26 14.16 3.80
N TYR A 769 -9.43 14.75 3.53
CA TYR A 769 -10.04 14.64 2.20
C TYR A 769 -9.22 15.41 1.17
N THR A 770 -8.78 14.74 0.10
CA THR A 770 -8.00 15.35 -0.99
C THR A 770 -8.83 16.28 -1.88
N SER A 771 -10.15 16.12 -1.87
CA SER A 771 -11.16 16.98 -2.49
C SER A 771 -12.54 16.62 -1.95
N ASN A 772 -13.47 17.58 -1.84
CA ASN A 772 -14.88 17.27 -1.56
C ASN A 772 -15.69 16.86 -2.80
N ILE A 773 -15.18 17.03 -4.03
CA ILE A 773 -15.78 16.49 -5.26
C ILE A 773 -14.71 15.89 -6.17
N TYR A 774 -14.86 14.62 -6.55
CA TYR A 774 -13.88 13.88 -7.35
C TYR A 774 -14.55 12.94 -8.36
N SER A 775 -13.91 12.74 -9.52
CA SER A 775 -14.35 11.72 -10.49
C SER A 775 -13.79 10.35 -10.10
N ARG A 776 -14.63 9.30 -10.16
CA ARG A 776 -14.22 7.90 -9.98
C ARG A 776 -14.51 7.11 -11.25
N ARG A 777 -13.44 6.60 -11.86
CA ARG A 777 -13.50 5.67 -13.01
C ARG A 777 -13.89 4.27 -12.55
N VAL A 778 -14.94 3.73 -13.16
CA VAL A 778 -15.30 2.29 -13.14
C VAL A 778 -15.45 1.80 -14.58
N LEU A 779 -15.64 0.49 -14.78
CA LEU A 779 -15.69 -0.10 -16.13
C LEU A 779 -16.84 0.44 -17.01
N SER A 780 -17.92 0.94 -16.40
CA SER A 780 -19.08 1.54 -17.08
C SER A 780 -19.01 3.07 -17.22
N GLY A 781 -17.95 3.74 -16.75
CA GLY A 781 -17.74 5.17 -17.00
C GLY A 781 -17.12 5.95 -15.84
N GLU A 782 -17.20 7.28 -15.94
CA GLU A 782 -16.80 8.22 -14.88
C GLU A 782 -18.01 8.69 -14.08
N PHE A 783 -17.88 8.63 -12.75
CA PHE A 783 -18.91 9.02 -11.81
C PHE A 783 -18.38 10.15 -10.93
N VAL A 784 -19.07 11.30 -10.94
CA VAL A 784 -18.79 12.40 -10.01
C VAL A 784 -19.28 11.99 -8.63
N ILE A 785 -18.38 11.91 -7.66
CA ILE A 785 -18.67 11.64 -6.25
C ILE A 785 -18.46 12.93 -5.46
N VAL A 786 -19.40 13.22 -4.55
CA VAL A 786 -19.29 14.29 -3.55
C VAL A 786 -18.96 13.64 -2.21
N ASN A 787 -18.20 14.32 -1.35
CA ASN A 787 -18.00 13.92 0.04
C ASN A 787 -19.37 13.70 0.71
N LYS A 788 -19.64 12.44 1.11
CA LYS A 788 -20.92 11.97 1.66
C LYS A 788 -21.38 12.79 2.87
N HIS A 789 -20.45 13.32 3.68
CA HIS A 789 -20.77 14.10 4.87
C HIS A 789 -21.11 15.55 4.51
N LEU A 790 -20.31 16.20 3.64
CA LEU A 790 -20.61 17.55 3.15
C LEU A 790 -21.96 17.57 2.43
N LEU A 791 -22.20 16.59 1.55
CA LEU A 791 -23.45 16.48 0.80
C LEU A 791 -24.67 16.35 1.72
N HIS A 792 -24.53 15.60 2.83
CA HIS A 792 -25.56 15.48 3.85
C HIS A 792 -25.80 16.83 4.55
N ASP A 793 -24.77 17.45 5.14
CA ASP A 793 -24.94 18.72 5.87
C ASP A 793 -25.48 19.85 4.97
N LEU A 794 -25.03 19.95 3.71
CA LEU A 794 -25.55 20.93 2.75
C LEU A 794 -27.00 20.64 2.31
N THR A 795 -27.47 19.40 2.43
CA THR A 795 -28.87 19.04 2.17
C THR A 795 -29.74 19.37 3.39
N GLU A 796 -29.29 19.02 4.61
CA GLU A 796 -30.00 19.31 5.86
C GLU A 796 -30.22 20.81 6.10
N ILE A 797 -29.27 21.67 5.71
CA ILE A 797 -29.44 23.14 5.76
C ILE A 797 -30.14 23.74 4.52
N GLY A 798 -30.58 22.90 3.57
CA GLY A 798 -31.38 23.30 2.41
C GLY A 798 -30.66 24.07 1.29
N VAL A 799 -29.32 24.14 1.30
CA VAL A 799 -28.55 24.90 0.27
C VAL A 799 -28.10 24.05 -0.92
N TRP A 800 -28.10 22.72 -0.80
CA TRP A 800 -27.60 21.84 -1.86
C TRP A 800 -28.41 21.96 -3.16
N SER A 801 -27.72 22.28 -4.25
CA SER A 801 -28.32 22.48 -5.56
C SER A 801 -27.33 22.14 -6.70
N PRO A 802 -27.81 21.91 -7.94
CA PRO A 802 -26.94 21.75 -9.10
C PRO A 802 -26.01 22.95 -9.34
N ILE A 803 -26.46 24.16 -8.96
CA ILE A 803 -25.65 25.39 -9.05
C ILE A 803 -24.52 25.36 -8.03
N LEU A 804 -24.83 25.03 -6.77
CA LEU A 804 -23.83 24.92 -5.69
C LEU A 804 -22.79 23.82 -6.00
N LYS A 805 -23.25 22.67 -6.51
CA LYS A 805 -22.38 21.59 -7.00
C LYS A 805 -21.41 22.11 -8.07
N ASN A 806 -21.89 22.87 -9.05
CA ASN A 806 -21.05 23.40 -10.12
C ASN A 806 -20.06 24.46 -9.63
N LYS A 807 -20.43 25.28 -8.61
CA LYS A 807 -19.48 26.16 -7.92
C LYS A 807 -18.35 25.37 -7.24
N ILE A 808 -18.67 24.31 -6.49
CA ILE A 808 -17.67 23.47 -5.82
C ILE A 808 -16.78 22.71 -6.83
N ILE A 809 -17.31 22.35 -8.01
CA ILE A 809 -16.50 21.80 -9.13
C ILE A 809 -15.57 22.86 -9.73
N TYR A 810 -16.02 24.11 -9.88
CA TYR A 810 -15.19 25.21 -10.37
C TYR A 810 -14.01 25.50 -9.41
N GLU A 811 -14.28 25.41 -8.10
CA GLU A 811 -13.33 25.56 -6.98
C GLU A 811 -12.58 24.25 -6.59
N ASP A 812 -12.51 23.25 -7.48
CA ASP A 812 -11.74 22.01 -7.32
C ASP A 812 -11.99 21.21 -6.03
N GLY A 813 -13.26 21.18 -5.62
CA GLY A 813 -13.73 20.53 -4.41
C GLY A 813 -13.51 21.33 -3.13
N SER A 814 -13.06 22.58 -3.23
CA SER A 814 -13.02 23.51 -2.11
C SER A 814 -14.41 24.07 -1.81
N VAL A 815 -14.67 24.35 -0.53
CA VAL A 815 -15.85 25.10 -0.07
C VAL A 815 -15.50 26.50 0.44
N GLN A 816 -14.20 26.85 0.53
CA GLN A 816 -13.75 28.04 1.25
C GLN A 816 -14.29 29.35 0.63
N LYS A 817 -14.34 29.44 -0.70
CA LYS A 817 -14.87 30.61 -1.42
C LYS A 817 -16.39 30.57 -1.65
N VAL A 818 -17.07 29.51 -1.21
CA VAL A 818 -18.48 29.28 -1.51
C VAL A 818 -19.34 29.97 -0.45
N THR A 819 -19.94 31.09 -0.86
CA THR A 819 -20.72 32.00 -0.01
C THR A 819 -21.91 31.37 0.69
N GLU A 820 -22.53 30.36 0.08
CA GLU A 820 -23.71 29.65 0.63
C GLU A 820 -23.35 28.59 1.69
N VAL A 821 -22.06 28.35 1.95
CA VAL A 821 -21.60 27.39 2.97
C VAL A 821 -21.25 28.15 4.26
N PRO A 822 -21.87 27.82 5.41
CA PRO A 822 -21.49 28.37 6.72
C PRO A 822 -20.00 28.17 7.09
N ASP A 823 -19.41 29.10 7.82
CA ASP A 823 -17.95 29.12 8.09
C ASP A 823 -17.47 27.99 9.02
N ASP A 824 -18.34 27.46 9.87
CA ASP A 824 -18.09 26.25 10.67
C ASP A 824 -18.01 25.01 9.77
N LEU A 825 -18.93 24.86 8.81
CA LEU A 825 -18.83 23.82 7.79
C LEU A 825 -17.60 24.02 6.88
N LYS A 826 -17.24 25.26 6.50
CA LYS A 826 -15.99 25.53 5.77
C LYS A 826 -14.76 25.05 6.53
N ALA A 827 -14.72 25.24 7.86
CA ALA A 827 -13.63 24.77 8.71
C ALA A 827 -13.56 23.24 8.80
N VAL A 828 -14.70 22.55 8.95
CA VAL A 828 -14.77 21.08 8.98
C VAL A 828 -14.40 20.46 7.63
N TYR A 829 -14.82 21.06 6.51
CA TYR A 829 -14.64 20.53 5.15
C TYR A 829 -13.44 21.08 4.39
N LYS A 830 -12.40 21.56 5.09
CA LYS A 830 -11.10 21.87 4.49
C LYS A 830 -10.54 20.70 3.70
N THR A 831 -10.09 20.95 2.47
CA THR A 831 -9.33 19.95 1.71
C THR A 831 -7.87 19.88 2.18
N VAL A 832 -7.15 18.80 1.85
CA VAL A 832 -5.73 18.64 2.21
C VAL A 832 -4.82 19.78 1.73
N TRP A 833 -5.23 20.50 0.68
CA TRP A 833 -4.53 21.65 0.08
C TRP A 833 -4.78 22.96 0.86
N GLU A 834 -5.81 22.98 1.69
CA GLU A 834 -6.18 24.10 2.58
C GLU A 834 -5.64 23.91 4.01
N ILE A 835 -5.12 22.71 4.33
CA ILE A 835 -4.58 22.35 5.64
C ILE A 835 -3.06 22.51 5.63
N LYS A 836 -2.53 23.25 6.62
CA LYS A 836 -1.09 23.50 6.76
C LYS A 836 -0.33 22.18 6.96
N GLN A 837 0.60 21.87 6.06
CA GLN A 837 1.36 20.62 6.12
C GLN A 837 2.23 20.50 7.39
N LYS A 838 2.61 21.62 8.03
CA LYS A 838 3.24 21.63 9.36
C LYS A 838 2.38 20.89 10.39
N THR A 839 1.08 21.17 10.42
CA THR A 839 0.11 20.51 11.33
C THR A 839 -0.05 19.02 11.02
N ILE A 840 -0.02 18.63 9.73
CA ILE A 840 -0.04 17.21 9.33
C ILE A 840 1.20 16.47 9.85
N VAL A 841 2.38 17.10 9.77
CA VAL A 841 3.65 16.56 10.32
C VAL A 841 3.64 16.54 11.85
N ASP A 842 3.09 17.57 12.51
CA ASP A 842 2.95 17.61 13.97
C ASP A 842 2.02 16.49 14.48
N MET A 843 0.85 16.30 13.85
CA MET A 843 -0.05 15.18 14.15
C MET A 843 0.58 13.80 13.88
N ALA A 844 1.45 13.70 12.87
CA ALA A 844 2.20 12.50 12.56
C ALA A 844 3.27 12.19 13.63
N ALA A 845 3.95 13.22 14.17
CA ALA A 845 4.92 13.05 15.25
C ALA A 845 4.23 12.70 16.58
N ASP A 846 3.12 13.39 16.87
CA ASP A 846 2.26 13.13 18.02
C ASP A 846 1.80 11.66 18.09
N ARG A 847 1.28 11.10 16.98
CA ARG A 847 0.93 9.67 16.92
C ARG A 847 2.15 8.75 16.84
N GLY A 848 3.26 9.23 16.30
CA GLY A 848 4.52 8.49 16.14
C GLY A 848 5.09 7.95 17.46
N CYS A 849 4.78 8.65 18.56
CA CYS A 849 5.10 8.25 19.94
C CYS A 849 4.46 6.92 20.36
N TYR A 850 3.41 6.47 19.65
CA TYR A 850 2.69 5.22 19.87
C TYR A 850 2.77 4.28 18.64
N ILE A 851 3.71 4.52 17.73
CA ILE A 851 3.94 3.71 16.51
C ILE A 851 5.36 3.14 16.56
N ASP A 852 5.46 1.85 16.89
CA ASP A 852 6.73 1.13 16.99
C ASP A 852 7.34 0.82 15.61
N GLN A 853 6.52 0.71 14.56
CA GLN A 853 6.95 0.73 13.15
C GLN A 853 7.05 2.18 12.63
N SER A 854 6.44 2.53 11.50
CA SER A 854 6.34 3.88 10.91
C SER A 854 4.93 4.08 10.31
N GLN A 855 4.73 5.14 9.51
CA GLN A 855 3.45 5.52 8.92
C GLN A 855 3.66 6.11 7.50
N SER A 856 2.76 5.81 6.56
CA SER A 856 2.86 6.19 5.14
C SER A 856 2.51 7.66 4.85
N LEU A 857 3.30 8.61 5.37
CA LEU A 857 2.96 10.04 5.41
C LEU A 857 3.06 10.74 4.03
N ASN A 858 1.96 10.84 3.28
CA ASN A 858 1.92 11.67 2.07
C ASN A 858 1.89 13.17 2.40
N ILE A 859 2.70 13.95 1.67
CA ILE A 859 2.74 15.41 1.76
C ILE A 859 2.06 16.01 0.53
N HIS A 860 1.25 17.05 0.72
CA HIS A 860 0.50 17.72 -0.32
C HIS A 860 0.90 19.20 -0.42
N MET A 861 1.36 19.64 -1.59
CA MET A 861 1.69 21.04 -1.86
C MET A 861 1.13 21.44 -3.22
N ASP A 862 0.26 22.46 -3.26
CA ASP A 862 -0.34 22.94 -4.51
C ASP A 862 0.76 23.47 -5.46
N GLN A 863 1.54 24.44 -4.98
CA GLN A 863 2.72 24.99 -5.65
C GLN A 863 3.97 24.70 -4.79
N PRO A 864 4.68 23.57 -5.03
CA PRO A 864 5.89 23.26 -4.30
C PRO A 864 7.05 24.15 -4.77
N ASN A 865 7.81 24.70 -3.82
CA ASN A 865 9.09 25.34 -4.09
C ASN A 865 10.16 24.80 -3.11
N PHE A 866 11.43 25.02 -3.44
CA PHE A 866 12.55 24.47 -2.67
C PHE A 866 12.56 24.95 -1.21
N GLY A 867 12.08 26.17 -0.92
CA GLY A 867 11.99 26.70 0.44
C GLY A 867 10.90 26.04 1.28
N LYS A 868 9.66 25.96 0.76
CA LYS A 868 8.54 25.25 1.40
C LYS A 868 8.89 23.79 1.67
N LEU A 869 9.45 23.09 0.68
CA LEU A 869 9.77 21.65 0.77
C LEU A 869 10.97 21.39 1.69
N THR A 870 12.00 22.25 1.68
CA THR A 870 13.12 22.18 2.63
C THR A 870 12.63 22.38 4.06
N SER A 871 11.89 23.46 4.34
CA SER A 871 11.41 23.75 5.69
C SER A 871 10.55 22.63 6.24
N LEU A 872 9.67 22.02 5.42
CA LEU A 872 8.85 20.89 5.86
C LEU A 872 9.67 19.62 6.13
N HIS A 873 10.63 19.25 5.28
CA HIS A 873 11.50 18.10 5.54
C HIS A 873 12.39 18.29 6.78
N PHE A 874 12.85 19.51 7.05
CA PHE A 874 13.59 19.83 8.27
C PHE A 874 12.68 19.87 9.51
N HIS A 875 11.42 20.27 9.38
CA HIS A 875 10.41 20.15 10.45
C HIS A 875 10.12 18.67 10.77
N ALA A 876 9.88 17.83 9.75
CA ALA A 876 9.68 16.39 9.89
C ALA A 876 10.86 15.67 10.57
N TRP A 877 12.09 15.99 10.14
CA TRP A 877 13.32 15.46 10.74
C TRP A 877 13.49 15.92 12.20
N SER A 878 13.37 17.23 12.47
CA SER A 878 13.57 17.77 13.83
C SER A 878 12.46 17.39 14.83
N LYS A 879 11.26 17.05 14.34
CA LYS A 879 10.20 16.37 15.11
C LYS A 879 10.48 14.89 15.35
N GLY A 880 11.55 14.34 14.77
CA GLY A 880 11.97 12.96 14.96
C GLY A 880 11.02 11.94 14.33
N LEU A 881 10.39 12.26 13.20
CA LEU A 881 9.67 11.26 12.40
C LEU A 881 10.63 10.17 11.89
N LYS A 882 10.09 8.96 11.69
CA LYS A 882 10.80 7.85 11.03
C LYS A 882 10.72 7.98 9.50
N THR A 883 9.50 8.16 8.99
CA THR A 883 9.22 8.57 7.60
C THR A 883 8.79 10.02 7.59
N GLY A 884 9.57 10.88 6.95
CA GLY A 884 9.23 12.29 6.74
C GLY A 884 8.29 12.50 5.56
N MET A 885 8.41 11.66 4.53
CA MET A 885 7.53 11.70 3.36
C MET A 885 7.46 10.35 2.67
N TYR A 886 6.25 9.89 2.38
CA TYR A 886 5.96 8.86 1.39
C TYR A 886 5.98 9.49 -0.01
N TYR A 887 4.83 9.87 -0.59
CA TYR A 887 4.81 10.70 -1.80
C TYR A 887 4.75 12.20 -1.50
N LEU A 888 5.39 12.99 -2.36
CA LEU A 888 4.94 14.36 -2.62
C LEU A 888 3.76 14.32 -3.61
N ARG A 889 2.67 15.01 -3.28
CA ARG A 889 1.50 15.22 -4.12
C ARG A 889 1.41 16.69 -4.51
N THR A 890 1.21 16.95 -5.79
CA THR A 890 1.16 18.29 -6.38
C THR A 890 -0.10 18.45 -7.23
N ARG A 891 -0.49 19.70 -7.47
CA ARG A 891 -1.48 20.09 -8.49
C ARG A 891 -0.75 20.73 -9.67
N ALA A 892 -1.42 20.82 -10.83
CA ALA A 892 -0.88 21.54 -11.98
C ALA A 892 -1.23 23.03 -11.86
N ALA A 893 -0.25 23.92 -12.00
CA ALA A 893 -0.46 25.37 -11.88
C ALA A 893 -1.34 25.98 -12.99
N ALA A 894 -1.71 25.20 -14.01
CA ALA A 894 -2.69 25.55 -15.02
C ALA A 894 -3.64 24.38 -15.24
N ASP A 895 -4.89 24.52 -14.80
CA ASP A 895 -5.98 23.64 -15.21
C ASP A 895 -6.20 23.77 -16.72
N ALA A 896 -6.28 22.63 -17.40
CA ALA A 896 -6.87 22.60 -18.74
C ALA A 896 -8.34 23.03 -18.62
N ILE A 897 -8.73 24.04 -19.42
CA ILE A 897 -10.04 24.71 -19.40
C ILE A 897 -11.17 23.72 -19.06
N LYS A 898 -11.94 24.00 -18.00
CA LYS A 898 -12.92 23.07 -17.42
C LYS A 898 -14.16 22.91 -18.31
N PHE A 899 -14.02 22.14 -19.40
CA PHE A 899 -14.99 21.91 -20.48
C PHE A 899 -16.37 21.37 -20.04
N THR A 900 -16.54 20.98 -18.78
CA THR A 900 -17.77 20.42 -18.20
C THR A 900 -18.68 21.44 -17.52
N VAL A 901 -18.24 22.69 -17.36
CA VAL A 901 -19.03 23.78 -16.75
C VAL A 901 -19.37 24.81 -17.82
N ASP A 902 -20.60 25.33 -17.81
CA ASP A 902 -21.00 26.42 -18.70
C ASP A 902 -20.30 27.73 -18.27
N THR A 903 -19.21 28.06 -18.96
CA THR A 903 -18.34 29.21 -18.64
C THR A 903 -18.95 30.57 -19.01
N THR A 904 -20.17 30.62 -19.56
CA THR A 904 -20.87 31.88 -19.83
C THR A 904 -21.20 32.67 -18.55
N LEU A 905 -21.20 32.02 -17.38
CA LEU A 905 -21.55 32.61 -16.09
C LEU A 905 -20.34 33.05 -15.23
N LEU A 906 -19.10 32.74 -15.61
CA LEU A 906 -17.94 32.77 -14.70
C LEU A 906 -16.63 33.28 -15.36
N LYS A 907 -16.61 34.55 -15.81
CA LYS A 907 -15.42 35.20 -16.37
C LYS A 907 -15.00 36.45 -15.58
N ASP A 908 -13.83 36.39 -14.96
CA ASP A 908 -12.71 37.28 -15.33
C ASP A 908 -11.40 36.95 -14.58
N LYS A 909 -10.31 36.71 -15.33
CA LYS A 909 -8.99 37.37 -15.19
C LYS A 909 -7.93 36.78 -16.15
N GLN A 910 -6.87 37.54 -16.35
CA GLN A 910 -5.75 37.25 -17.26
C GLN A 910 -4.61 36.51 -16.55
N GLN A 911 -3.80 35.77 -17.31
CA GLN A 911 -2.50 35.23 -16.85
C GLN A 911 -1.36 36.09 -17.41
N THR A 912 -0.32 36.29 -16.59
CA THR A 912 1.03 36.70 -16.99
C THR A 912 2.00 35.55 -16.73
N SER A 913 3.02 35.42 -17.58
CA SER A 913 4.04 34.38 -17.50
C SER A 913 5.40 34.97 -17.15
N GLU A 914 6.08 34.41 -16.15
CA GLU A 914 7.46 34.74 -15.79
C GLU A 914 8.35 33.51 -15.96
N GLU A 915 9.55 33.69 -16.51
CA GLU A 915 10.58 32.64 -16.59
C GLU A 915 11.58 32.83 -15.44
N GLU A 916 11.72 31.82 -14.58
CA GLU A 916 12.44 31.94 -13.31
C GLU A 916 13.91 31.47 -13.36
N ASP A 917 14.82 32.26 -12.80
CA ASP A 917 16.23 31.92 -12.62
C ASP A 917 16.49 30.83 -11.55
N VAL A 918 17.57 30.07 -11.75
CA VAL A 918 18.04 28.99 -10.87
C VAL A 918 18.79 29.52 -9.65
N GLN A 919 19.53 30.63 -9.75
CA GLN A 919 20.24 31.19 -8.58
C GLN A 919 19.26 31.75 -7.54
N ALA A 920 18.21 32.45 -7.97
CA ALA A 920 17.11 32.87 -7.12
C ALA A 920 16.47 31.70 -6.33
N LYS A 921 16.30 30.54 -6.98
CA LYS A 921 15.75 29.32 -6.38
C LYS A 921 16.68 28.69 -5.33
N MET A 922 18.00 28.75 -5.53
CA MET A 922 18.96 28.38 -4.49
C MET A 922 18.95 29.36 -3.30
N ALA A 923 18.82 30.67 -3.57
CA ALA A 923 18.74 31.68 -2.50
C ALA A 923 17.49 31.51 -1.62
N GLN A 924 16.32 31.20 -2.20
CA GLN A 924 15.10 30.86 -1.45
C GLN A 924 15.30 29.65 -0.53
N MET A 925 15.97 28.60 -1.02
CA MET A 925 16.29 27.40 -0.23
C MET A 925 17.18 27.73 0.97
N VAL A 926 18.28 28.48 0.77
CA VAL A 926 19.18 28.92 1.84
C VAL A 926 18.46 29.82 2.85
N CYS A 927 17.60 30.73 2.40
CA CYS A 927 16.79 31.56 3.29
C CYS A 927 15.86 30.72 4.19
N SER A 928 15.22 29.68 3.65
CA SER A 928 14.30 28.82 4.41
C SER A 928 14.95 27.99 5.52
N LEU A 929 16.26 27.70 5.41
CA LEU A 929 17.01 27.02 6.46
C LEU A 929 17.22 27.92 7.69
N ASN A 930 17.34 29.23 7.47
CA ASN A 930 17.55 30.26 8.49
C ASN A 930 16.22 30.74 9.09
N ASN A 931 15.25 31.13 8.25
CA ASN A 931 13.98 31.76 8.66
C ASN A 931 12.82 30.74 8.65
N ARG A 932 12.96 29.66 9.41
CA ARG A 932 12.06 28.49 9.36
C ARG A 932 10.58 28.84 9.54
N ASP A 933 10.23 29.58 10.60
CA ASP A 933 8.83 29.84 10.94
C ASP A 933 8.11 30.83 10.01
N GLU A 934 8.83 31.76 9.38
CA GLU A 934 8.26 32.67 8.38
C GLU A 934 7.85 31.90 7.11
N CYS A 935 8.71 31.01 6.61
CA CYS A 935 8.37 30.12 5.49
C CYS A 935 7.23 29.15 5.79
N LEU A 936 7.03 28.78 7.07
CA LEU A 936 5.94 27.89 7.50
C LEU A 936 4.60 28.61 7.71
N ALA A 937 4.60 29.94 7.89
CA ALA A 937 3.37 30.71 8.05
C ALA A 937 2.50 30.71 6.77
N CYS A 938 3.15 30.88 5.61
CA CYS A 938 2.58 30.89 4.26
C CYS A 938 2.37 29.48 3.65
N GLY A 939 2.19 28.47 4.50
CA GLY A 939 2.23 27.04 4.19
C GLY A 939 0.89 26.38 3.84
N SER A 940 0.09 27.02 2.98
CA SER A 940 -0.78 26.33 2.01
C SER A 940 -0.04 26.36 0.66
#